data_AF-A0A2W6SY18-F1
#
_entry.id   AF-A0A2W6SY18-F1
#
_cell.length_a   1.000
_cell.length_b   1.000
_cell.length_c   1.000
_cell.angle_alpha   90.00
_cell.angle_beta   90.00
_cell.angle_gamma   90.00
#
_symmetry.space_group_name_H-M   'P 1'
#
loop_
_entity.id
_entity.type
_entity.pdbx_description
1 polymer ?
#
loop_
_entity_poly.entity_id
_entity_poly.type
_entity_poly.pdbx_seq_one_letter_code
_entity_poly.pdbx_strand_id
1 'polypeptide(L)'
;MKNWTFRQWNTLLGWVIFVIAFFTYLSTIEPNFSFWDCGEYISSAVKLEVTHAPGAALFQIVGAVAAIFAFGNGENYSIVINGMSALFSAFTILFLFWTITHLVRRLLNKDFEEVTKHQEISILFAGAVGTLCFTFSDTFWFSAVEGEVYSMASMFIALLVWLITKWENEYKDAASERWIILIFFILGLSVGVHMMCMLAIPAVCLVYYARNYKFTWKNFIWANLITLGILIIVFKIIFPLIMTMFGRLEIFFVNGLGLPFHSGTIVAFILMVAICYFLIKYARKSKRNVFQTIALSIVYMIIGFSCWMVIPIRANANPPMNLNDPDTAIGMLDYYNREQYGDWPTIYGQNYTAFLDAKGIEKNEDGSFKTVKTGDIYEKDEKTGTYRKTGDRFNYVFNKSHVSLMPRMFSEDKQVMSNYISMYGAPDFTFNYDNADIADDPQAKQIFEELRAKYEDGTITASDYLKVKPYDLINVQKPSLAQNMDYFITFQNGYYFVRYLFWNFVGRQNDLEGSTENTRGNWISGISFIDDAMWGNQEAMPAKYKNESTVKFFFLPLILGLIGFFFQLNRDFGRFYAMLSIFILMSVGIIFYTGVKPFEPRERDYAMVGSFYVFAIWIGLGAGAILWLLQSKVKSNAANIVAGVVLLGVPFMMGFQNYNVHNRHNRYTSYDYGYSILKSLPKNDILFVYGDNDTYPVWAIQETERFRDDVKVVNFTLASTPWNLDQVKRRTYNAAGI
;
A
#
# COMPACT_ATOMS: atom_id res chain seq x y z
N MET A 1 42.54 -19.78 5.62
CA MET A 1 41.42 -18.86 5.33
C MET A 1 41.89 -17.44 5.58
N LYS A 2 41.64 -16.48 4.67
CA LYS A 2 42.00 -15.06 4.90
C LYS A 2 41.30 -14.56 6.17
N ASN A 3 42.01 -13.82 7.04
CA ASN A 3 41.42 -13.18 8.21
C ASN A 3 40.64 -11.93 7.77
N TRP A 4 39.37 -12.10 7.41
CA TRP A 4 38.49 -10.99 7.05
C TRP A 4 37.96 -10.27 8.31
N THR A 5 37.68 -8.97 8.17
CA THR A 5 37.03 -8.17 9.22
C THR A 5 35.53 -8.41 9.25
N PHE A 6 34.86 -8.10 10.38
CA PHE A 6 33.41 -8.17 10.49
C PHE A 6 32.70 -7.38 9.38
N ARG A 7 33.23 -6.21 9.01
CA ARG A 7 32.69 -5.41 7.91
C ARG A 7 32.71 -6.17 6.58
N GLN A 8 33.80 -6.88 6.27
CA GLN A 8 33.93 -7.67 5.05
C GLN A 8 32.97 -8.86 5.04
N TRP A 9 32.86 -9.60 6.15
CA TRP A 9 31.91 -10.70 6.28
C TRP A 9 30.46 -10.23 6.20
N ASN A 10 30.11 -9.14 6.87
CA ASN A 10 28.78 -8.54 6.83
C ASN A 10 28.40 -8.08 5.41
N THR A 11 29.35 -7.50 4.67
CA THR A 11 29.11 -7.13 3.28
C THR A 11 28.94 -8.36 2.39
N LEU A 12 29.81 -9.36 2.49
CA LEU A 12 29.71 -10.59 1.69
C LEU A 12 28.40 -11.33 1.96
N LEU A 13 28.07 -11.58 3.23
CA LEU A 13 26.88 -12.34 3.59
C LEU A 13 25.59 -11.63 3.20
N GLY A 14 25.55 -10.29 3.24
CA GLY A 14 24.43 -9.55 2.66
C GLY A 14 24.21 -9.91 1.20
N TRP A 15 25.28 -9.91 0.39
CA TRP A 15 25.20 -10.30 -1.02
C TRP A 15 24.88 -11.79 -1.23
N VAL A 16 25.35 -12.69 -0.36
CA VAL A 16 24.96 -14.10 -0.41
C VAL A 16 23.46 -14.26 -0.17
N ILE A 17 22.92 -13.58 0.84
CA ILE A 17 21.48 -13.59 1.14
C ILE A 17 20.68 -12.97 -0.01
N PHE A 18 21.17 -11.89 -0.62
CA PHE A 18 20.60 -11.31 -1.84
C PHE A 18 20.51 -12.34 -2.96
N VAL A 19 21.58 -13.10 -3.21
CA VAL A 19 21.61 -14.13 -4.26
C VAL A 19 20.60 -15.24 -3.95
N ILE A 20 20.49 -15.68 -2.70
CA ILE A 20 19.48 -16.68 -2.28
C ILE A 20 18.07 -16.16 -2.57
N ALA A 21 17.75 -14.93 -2.14
CA ALA A 21 16.44 -14.33 -2.38
C ALA A 21 16.16 -14.14 -3.87
N PHE A 22 17.14 -13.64 -4.63
CA PHE A 22 17.01 -13.42 -6.07
C PHE A 22 16.71 -14.73 -6.81
N PHE A 23 17.47 -15.80 -6.57
CA PHE A 23 17.20 -17.09 -7.20
C PHE A 23 15.88 -17.71 -6.74
N THR A 24 15.53 -17.56 -5.46
CA THR A 24 14.24 -18.01 -4.94
C THR A 24 13.12 -17.38 -5.75
N TYR A 25 13.04 -16.04 -5.77
CA TYR A 25 11.97 -15.33 -6.46
C TYR A 25 12.00 -15.54 -7.96
N LEU A 26 13.17 -15.41 -8.59
CA LEU A 26 13.33 -15.56 -10.03
C LEU A 26 12.92 -16.97 -10.51
N SER A 27 13.19 -18.01 -9.72
CA SER A 27 12.79 -19.38 -10.06
C SER A 27 11.29 -19.65 -9.88
N THR A 28 10.58 -18.76 -9.20
CA THR A 28 9.15 -18.91 -8.86
C THR A 28 8.25 -17.87 -9.52
N ILE A 29 8.80 -16.99 -10.40
CA ILE A 29 8.01 -15.97 -11.10
C ILE A 29 6.92 -16.58 -11.97
N GLU A 30 5.84 -15.81 -12.14
CA GLU A 30 4.85 -16.11 -13.16
C GLU A 30 5.45 -15.84 -14.56
N PRO A 31 5.27 -16.71 -15.57
CA PRO A 31 5.86 -16.50 -16.89
C PRO A 31 5.27 -15.29 -17.63
N ASN A 32 3.95 -15.09 -17.49
CA ASN A 32 3.21 -13.99 -18.11
C ASN A 32 2.76 -13.00 -17.03
N PHE A 33 1.66 -12.29 -17.22
CA PHE A 33 1.08 -11.40 -16.21
C PHE A 33 0.06 -12.16 -15.35
N SER A 34 -0.05 -11.82 -14.07
CA SER A 34 -1.09 -12.33 -13.17
C SER A 34 -2.40 -11.53 -13.32
N PHE A 35 -3.45 -11.88 -12.57
CA PHE A 35 -4.66 -11.05 -12.45
C PHE A 35 -4.36 -9.75 -11.68
N TRP A 36 -5.35 -8.87 -11.55
CA TRP A 36 -5.21 -7.53 -10.96
C TRP A 36 -4.28 -6.63 -11.77
N ASP A 37 -3.57 -5.73 -11.10
CA ASP A 37 -2.89 -4.59 -11.70
C ASP A 37 -1.63 -5.00 -12.49
N CYS A 38 -1.20 -6.26 -12.43
CA CYS A 38 0.01 -6.72 -13.12
C CYS A 38 -0.04 -6.50 -14.63
N GLY A 39 -1.17 -6.80 -15.27
CA GLY A 39 -1.33 -6.58 -16.72
C GLY A 39 -1.21 -5.09 -17.10
N GLU A 40 -1.78 -4.22 -16.27
CA GLU A 40 -1.70 -2.76 -16.42
C GLU A 40 -0.26 -2.25 -16.22
N TYR A 41 0.38 -2.63 -15.11
CA TYR A 41 1.73 -2.19 -14.79
C TYR A 41 2.77 -2.66 -15.81
N ILE A 42 2.67 -3.91 -16.28
CA ILE A 42 3.53 -4.44 -17.36
C ILE A 42 3.32 -3.64 -18.64
N SER A 43 2.07 -3.43 -19.06
CA SER A 43 1.75 -2.62 -20.26
C SER A 43 2.33 -1.21 -20.17
N SER A 44 2.12 -0.58 -19.02
CA SER A 44 2.59 0.78 -18.77
C SER A 44 4.12 0.88 -18.71
N ALA A 45 4.79 -0.12 -18.16
CA ALA A 45 6.25 -0.17 -18.10
C ALA A 45 6.85 -0.30 -19.51
N VAL A 46 6.29 -1.16 -20.35
CA VAL A 46 6.83 -1.44 -21.69
C VAL A 46 6.69 -0.25 -22.63
N LYS A 47 5.59 0.49 -22.54
CA LYS A 47 5.25 1.59 -23.48
C LYS A 47 5.20 2.98 -22.85
N LEU A 48 5.56 3.10 -21.57
CA LEU A 48 5.43 4.33 -20.79
C LEU A 48 3.99 4.88 -20.87
N GLU A 49 3.01 4.03 -20.59
CA GLU A 49 1.58 4.39 -20.60
C GLU A 49 1.14 4.94 -19.24
N VAL A 50 -0.07 5.48 -19.12
CA VAL A 50 -0.55 6.07 -17.85
C VAL A 50 -1.47 5.10 -17.13
N THR A 51 -1.05 4.65 -15.95
CA THR A 51 -1.79 3.74 -15.06
C THR A 51 -2.84 4.48 -14.25
N HIS A 52 -3.58 3.77 -13.42
CA HIS A 52 -4.53 4.34 -12.48
C HIS A 52 -3.86 5.29 -11.48
N ALA A 53 -4.60 6.32 -11.06
CA ALA A 53 -4.14 7.34 -10.12
C ALA A 53 -3.75 6.74 -8.75
N PRO A 54 -2.65 7.18 -8.11
CA PRO A 54 -1.78 8.31 -8.47
C PRO A 54 -0.59 7.91 -9.37
N GLY A 55 -0.62 6.71 -9.97
CA GLY A 55 0.43 6.25 -10.90
C GLY A 55 1.76 5.89 -10.26
N ALA A 56 2.62 5.26 -11.06
CA ALA A 56 3.93 4.75 -10.63
C ALA A 56 5.05 5.14 -11.62
N ALA A 57 5.21 6.45 -11.85
CA ALA A 57 6.14 7.04 -12.82
C ALA A 57 7.55 6.43 -12.84
N LEU A 58 8.18 6.27 -11.67
CA LEU A 58 9.52 5.72 -11.55
C LEU A 58 9.55 4.22 -11.84
N PHE A 59 8.52 3.48 -11.39
CA PHE A 59 8.37 2.07 -11.75
C PHE A 59 8.29 1.91 -13.27
N GLN A 60 7.52 2.75 -13.95
CA GLN A 60 7.39 2.75 -15.40
C GLN A 60 8.69 3.09 -16.12
N ILE A 61 9.41 4.13 -15.68
CA ILE A 61 10.69 4.53 -16.28
C ILE A 61 11.72 3.39 -16.17
N VAL A 62 11.83 2.78 -14.99
CA VAL A 62 12.77 1.69 -14.76
C VAL A 62 12.32 0.42 -15.50
N GLY A 63 11.01 0.16 -15.54
CA GLY A 63 10.41 -0.91 -16.32
C GLY A 63 10.66 -0.77 -17.82
N ALA A 64 10.58 0.43 -18.38
CA ALA A 64 10.91 0.70 -19.79
C ALA A 64 12.37 0.39 -20.11
N VAL A 65 13.29 0.66 -19.17
CA VAL A 65 14.70 0.28 -19.31
C VAL A 65 14.86 -1.23 -19.20
N ALA A 66 14.19 -1.88 -18.25
CA ALA A 66 14.21 -3.34 -18.11
C ALA A 66 13.65 -4.04 -19.35
N ALA A 67 12.57 -3.53 -19.93
CA ALA A 67 11.90 -4.04 -21.12
C ALA A 67 12.83 -4.15 -22.35
N ILE A 68 13.95 -3.42 -22.40
CA ILE A 68 14.97 -3.59 -23.44
C ILE A 68 15.50 -5.04 -23.49
N PHE A 69 15.56 -5.72 -22.34
CA PHE A 69 16.00 -7.12 -22.23
C PHE A 69 14.97 -8.13 -22.76
N ALA A 70 13.78 -7.70 -23.20
CA ALA A 70 12.86 -8.54 -23.96
C ALA A 70 13.28 -8.69 -25.44
N PHE A 71 14.29 -7.92 -25.88
CA PHE A 71 14.82 -7.93 -27.25
C PHE A 71 13.76 -7.69 -28.34
N GLY A 72 12.71 -6.94 -28.01
CA GLY A 72 11.60 -6.65 -28.91
C GLY A 72 10.62 -7.79 -29.12
N ASN A 73 10.74 -8.90 -28.39
CA ASN A 73 9.72 -9.96 -28.39
C ASN A 73 8.62 -9.64 -27.36
N GLY A 74 7.39 -9.45 -27.85
CA GLY A 74 6.21 -9.11 -27.06
C GLY A 74 5.94 -10.07 -25.90
N GLU A 75 6.07 -11.37 -26.15
CA GLU A 75 5.80 -12.42 -25.16
C GLU A 75 6.80 -12.40 -24.00
N ASN A 76 8.00 -11.84 -24.21
CA ASN A 76 9.06 -11.78 -23.21
C ASN A 76 8.95 -10.58 -22.26
N TYR A 77 8.06 -9.61 -22.52
CA TYR A 77 7.98 -8.42 -21.66
C TYR A 77 7.53 -8.79 -20.24
N SER A 78 6.55 -9.67 -20.11
CA SER A 78 6.00 -10.07 -18.80
C SER A 78 7.06 -10.71 -17.92
N ILE A 79 7.80 -11.71 -18.43
CA ILE A 79 8.85 -12.38 -17.65
C ILE A 79 9.99 -11.43 -17.25
N VAL A 80 10.33 -10.46 -18.11
CA VAL A 80 11.36 -9.45 -17.82
C VAL A 80 10.92 -8.52 -16.70
N ILE A 81 9.67 -8.03 -16.73
CA ILE A 81 9.13 -7.15 -15.69
C ILE A 81 8.90 -7.91 -14.38
N ASN A 82 8.44 -9.15 -14.41
CA ASN A 82 8.36 -10.00 -13.22
C ASN A 82 9.76 -10.27 -12.63
N GLY A 83 10.76 -10.51 -13.48
CA GLY A 83 12.17 -10.63 -13.07
C GLY A 83 12.74 -9.35 -12.45
N MET A 84 12.28 -8.18 -12.92
CA MET A 84 12.59 -6.89 -12.30
C MET A 84 12.00 -6.79 -10.88
N SER A 85 10.74 -7.22 -10.67
CA SER A 85 10.16 -7.32 -9.32
C SER A 85 10.96 -8.24 -8.42
N ALA A 86 11.33 -9.43 -8.90
CA ALA A 86 12.18 -10.37 -8.16
C ALA A 86 13.53 -9.74 -7.75
N LEU A 87 14.13 -8.94 -8.63
CA LEU A 87 15.36 -8.21 -8.37
C LEU A 87 15.20 -7.16 -7.26
N PHE A 88 14.14 -6.34 -7.30
CA PHE A 88 13.89 -5.34 -6.25
C PHE A 88 13.56 -5.98 -4.91
N SER A 89 12.79 -7.07 -4.91
CA SER A 89 12.53 -7.84 -3.70
C SER A 89 13.82 -8.44 -3.12
N ALA A 90 14.76 -8.89 -3.94
CA ALA A 90 16.07 -9.33 -3.46
C ALA A 90 16.89 -8.18 -2.82
N PHE A 91 16.84 -6.97 -3.41
CA PHE A 91 17.45 -5.78 -2.79
C PHE A 91 16.81 -5.41 -1.45
N THR A 92 15.49 -5.61 -1.30
CA THR A 92 14.81 -5.46 -0.01
C THR A 92 15.44 -6.35 1.06
N ILE A 93 15.68 -7.63 0.73
CA ILE A 93 16.33 -8.59 1.64
C ILE A 93 17.78 -8.17 1.96
N LEU A 94 18.53 -7.66 0.99
CA LEU A 94 19.89 -7.15 1.20
C LEU A 94 19.93 -6.02 2.23
N PHE A 95 19.06 -5.01 2.07
CA PHE A 95 18.98 -3.87 2.97
C PHE A 95 18.42 -4.26 4.35
N LEU A 96 17.49 -5.21 4.39
CA LEU A 96 17.01 -5.80 5.64
C LEU A 96 18.17 -6.46 6.41
N PHE A 97 19.02 -7.24 5.72
CA PHE A 97 20.15 -7.93 6.36
C PHE A 97 21.08 -6.94 7.03
N TRP A 98 21.50 -5.91 6.30
CA TRP A 98 22.38 -4.88 6.86
C TRP A 98 21.70 -4.04 7.94
N THR A 99 20.38 -3.86 7.88
CA THR A 99 19.62 -3.21 8.96
C THR A 99 19.63 -4.05 10.23
N ILE A 100 19.34 -5.35 10.13
CA ILE A 100 19.33 -6.26 11.29
C ILE A 100 20.72 -6.34 11.90
N THR A 101 21.78 -6.60 11.11
CA THR A 101 23.13 -6.73 11.66
C THR A 101 23.62 -5.43 12.29
N HIS A 102 23.24 -4.27 11.74
CA HIS A 102 23.49 -2.98 12.37
C HIS A 102 22.79 -2.85 13.72
N LEU A 103 21.49 -3.17 13.81
CA LEU A 103 20.71 -3.06 15.04
C LEU A 103 21.20 -4.04 16.12
N VAL A 104 21.49 -5.30 15.78
CA VAL A 104 22.06 -6.28 16.73
C VAL A 104 23.40 -5.78 17.27
N ARG A 105 24.28 -5.25 16.41
CA ARG A 105 25.56 -4.69 16.85
C ARG A 105 25.36 -3.48 17.78
N ARG A 106 24.40 -2.60 17.48
CA ARG A 106 24.09 -1.44 18.33
C ARG A 106 23.52 -1.85 19.69
N LEU A 107 22.76 -2.93 19.79
CA LEU A 107 22.33 -3.50 21.08
C LEU A 107 23.51 -3.98 21.96
N LEU A 108 24.66 -4.31 21.34
CA LEU A 108 25.88 -4.66 22.06
C LEU A 108 26.74 -3.43 22.42
N ASN A 109 26.30 -2.21 22.06
CA ASN A 109 27.03 -0.95 22.23
C ASN A 109 28.45 -0.97 21.64
N LYS A 110 28.59 -1.53 20.44
CA LYS A 110 29.91 -1.67 19.78
C LYS A 110 30.02 -0.91 18.47
N ASP A 111 31.18 -0.33 18.23
CA ASP A 111 31.61 0.08 16.89
C ASP A 111 32.18 -1.10 16.10
N PHE A 112 32.36 -0.94 14.78
CA PHE A 112 32.75 -2.06 13.89
C PHE A 112 34.06 -2.74 14.32
N GLU A 113 35.04 -1.95 14.74
CA GLU A 113 36.38 -2.44 15.13
C GLU A 113 36.39 -3.14 16.50
N GLU A 114 35.32 -3.02 17.29
CA GLU A 114 35.23 -3.56 18.65
C GLU A 114 34.54 -4.93 18.71
N VAL A 115 33.99 -5.39 17.58
CA VAL A 115 33.26 -6.66 17.48
C VAL A 115 34.23 -7.82 17.59
N THR A 116 34.04 -8.68 18.59
CA THR A 116 34.85 -9.90 18.73
C THR A 116 34.37 -10.97 17.76
N LYS A 117 35.25 -11.91 17.35
CA LYS A 117 34.87 -13.03 16.46
C LYS A 117 33.62 -13.80 16.91
N HIS A 118 33.45 -13.98 18.22
CA HIS A 118 32.29 -14.67 18.78
C HIS A 118 31.00 -13.87 18.58
N GLN A 119 31.05 -12.55 18.73
CA GLN A 119 29.90 -11.66 18.53
C GLN A 119 29.58 -11.47 17.05
N GLU A 120 30.61 -11.42 16.21
CA GLU A 120 30.47 -11.43 14.76
C GLU A 120 29.60 -12.60 14.29
N ILE A 121 29.89 -13.82 14.76
CA ILE A 121 29.07 -15.01 14.44
C ILE A 121 27.61 -14.77 14.82
N SER A 122 27.34 -14.34 16.05
CA SER A 122 25.97 -14.11 16.54
C SER A 122 25.23 -13.03 15.73
N ILE A 123 25.91 -11.93 15.37
CA ILE A 123 25.33 -10.85 14.57
C ILE A 123 24.99 -11.34 13.16
N LEU A 124 25.87 -12.09 12.52
CA LEU A 124 25.67 -12.57 11.15
C LEU A 124 24.54 -13.61 11.07
N PHE A 125 24.46 -14.55 12.02
CA PHE A 125 23.34 -15.50 12.10
C PHE A 125 22.01 -14.78 12.41
N ALA A 126 22.02 -13.79 13.31
CA ALA A 126 20.83 -12.98 13.59
C ALA A 126 20.31 -12.28 12.32
N GLY A 127 21.22 -11.69 11.54
CA GLY A 127 20.91 -11.13 10.22
C GLY A 127 20.27 -12.15 9.29
N ALA A 128 20.93 -13.30 9.10
CA ALA A 128 20.48 -14.34 8.18
C ALA A 128 19.12 -14.94 8.57
N VAL A 129 18.90 -15.22 9.86
CA VAL A 129 17.63 -15.79 10.36
C VAL A 129 16.48 -14.81 10.12
N GLY A 130 16.63 -13.55 10.54
CA GLY A 130 15.58 -12.54 10.37
C GLY A 130 15.26 -12.28 8.89
N THR A 131 16.28 -12.16 8.04
CA THR A 131 16.07 -11.88 6.62
C THR A 131 15.44 -13.04 5.88
N LEU A 132 15.88 -14.27 6.14
CA LEU A 132 15.34 -15.43 5.45
C LEU A 132 13.91 -15.74 5.91
N CYS A 133 13.54 -15.43 7.16
CA CYS A 133 12.14 -15.51 7.60
C CYS A 133 11.25 -14.57 6.79
N PHE A 134 11.75 -13.37 6.45
CA PHE A 134 11.04 -12.44 5.57
C PHE A 134 11.09 -12.88 4.10
N THR A 135 12.21 -13.45 3.65
CA THR A 135 12.36 -13.99 2.29
C THR A 135 11.28 -15.04 1.99
N PHE A 136 10.97 -15.86 2.99
CA PHE A 136 10.02 -16.95 2.85
C PHE A 136 8.66 -16.66 3.49
N SER A 137 8.34 -15.39 3.81
CA SER A 137 7.03 -15.02 4.33
C SER A 137 6.02 -14.88 3.20
N ASP A 138 4.77 -15.30 3.46
CA ASP A 138 3.72 -15.47 2.46
C ASP A 138 3.45 -14.19 1.63
N THR A 139 3.03 -13.11 2.28
CA THR A 139 2.66 -11.86 1.60
C THR A 139 3.82 -11.25 0.81
N PHE A 140 5.04 -11.30 1.35
CA PHE A 140 6.20 -10.71 0.68
C PHE A 140 6.64 -11.53 -0.53
N TRP A 141 6.65 -12.87 -0.43
CA TRP A 141 6.98 -13.74 -1.55
C TRP A 141 5.93 -13.62 -2.65
N PHE A 142 4.63 -13.55 -2.31
CA PHE A 142 3.55 -13.36 -3.28
C PHE A 142 3.79 -12.13 -4.17
N SER A 143 4.09 -10.96 -3.58
CA SER A 143 4.37 -9.74 -4.34
C SER A 143 5.76 -9.72 -5.01
N ALA A 144 6.69 -10.60 -4.62
CA ALA A 144 8.03 -10.66 -5.19
C ALA A 144 8.08 -11.37 -6.57
N VAL A 145 7.03 -12.11 -6.92
CA VAL A 145 6.99 -12.97 -8.11
C VAL A 145 6.09 -12.44 -9.24
N GLU A 146 5.57 -11.21 -9.11
CA GLU A 146 4.69 -10.57 -10.07
C GLU A 146 5.07 -9.10 -10.34
N GLY A 147 4.73 -8.62 -11.54
CA GLY A 147 5.12 -7.31 -12.08
C GLY A 147 4.31 -6.14 -11.51
N GLU A 148 4.38 -5.92 -10.19
CA GLU A 148 3.64 -4.88 -9.47
C GLU A 148 4.55 -3.93 -8.68
N VAL A 149 4.02 -2.76 -8.30
CA VAL A 149 4.75 -1.67 -7.63
C VAL A 149 5.25 -2.02 -6.22
N TYR A 150 4.65 -3.01 -5.55
CA TYR A 150 4.95 -3.34 -4.15
C TYR A 150 6.36 -3.91 -3.94
N SER A 151 6.93 -4.55 -4.96
CA SER A 151 8.32 -5.03 -4.95
C SER A 151 9.31 -3.85 -4.81
N MET A 152 9.13 -2.83 -5.64
CA MET A 152 9.94 -1.62 -5.61
C MET A 152 9.64 -0.76 -4.39
N ALA A 153 8.38 -0.67 -3.96
CA ALA A 153 8.00 0.07 -2.74
C ALA A 153 8.68 -0.52 -1.49
N SER A 154 8.67 -1.86 -1.36
CA SER A 154 9.36 -2.56 -0.27
C SER A 154 10.87 -2.30 -0.29
N MET A 155 11.48 -2.29 -1.49
CA MET A 155 12.90 -1.97 -1.66
C MET A 155 13.22 -0.56 -1.20
N PHE A 156 12.38 0.43 -1.55
CA PHE A 156 12.54 1.81 -1.12
C PHE A 156 12.39 1.98 0.40
N ILE A 157 11.42 1.31 1.02
CA ILE A 157 11.27 1.29 2.49
C ILE A 157 12.53 0.74 3.14
N ALA A 158 13.01 -0.42 2.68
CA ALA A 158 14.21 -1.05 3.22
C ALA A 158 15.47 -0.19 3.00
N LEU A 159 15.59 0.43 1.82
CA LEU A 159 16.66 1.37 1.50
C LEU A 159 16.65 2.58 2.44
N LEU A 160 15.50 3.21 2.66
CA LEU A 160 15.37 4.37 3.56
C LEU A 160 15.76 4.02 5.00
N VAL A 161 15.28 2.88 5.51
CA VAL A 161 15.63 2.38 6.84
C VAL A 161 17.12 2.06 6.93
N TRP A 162 17.70 1.43 5.91
CA TRP A 162 19.13 1.13 5.88
C TRP A 162 19.99 2.40 5.78
N LEU A 163 19.59 3.40 4.99
CA LEU A 163 20.33 4.65 4.84
C LEU A 163 20.44 5.43 6.16
N ILE A 164 19.43 5.41 7.02
CA ILE A 164 19.56 6.05 8.34
C ILE A 164 20.52 5.28 9.26
N THR A 165 20.66 3.95 9.10
CA THR A 165 21.72 3.19 9.78
C THR A 165 23.12 3.57 9.27
N LYS A 166 23.24 3.88 7.97
CA LYS A 166 24.48 4.38 7.36
C LYS A 166 24.87 5.75 7.91
N TRP A 167 23.91 6.68 7.99
CA TRP A 167 24.10 7.95 8.68
C TRP A 167 24.55 7.73 10.13
N GLU A 168 23.89 6.85 10.88
CA GLU A 168 24.21 6.60 12.29
C GLU A 168 25.63 6.03 12.51
N ASN A 169 26.12 5.24 11.55
CA ASN A 169 27.48 4.72 11.57
C ASN A 169 28.53 5.80 11.36
N GLU A 170 28.20 6.80 10.58
CA GLU A 170 29.09 7.88 10.18
C GLU A 170 28.75 9.19 10.89
N TYR A 171 27.91 9.19 11.93
CA TYR A 171 27.32 10.41 12.52
C TYR A 171 28.34 11.45 13.07
N LYS A 172 29.61 11.05 13.30
CA LYS A 172 30.71 11.95 13.69
C LYS A 172 31.50 12.50 12.49
N ASP A 173 31.31 11.94 11.30
CA ASP A 173 31.94 12.38 10.07
C ASP A 173 31.39 13.75 9.67
N ALA A 174 32.28 14.65 9.23
CA ALA A 174 31.92 15.98 8.74
C ALA A 174 30.96 15.93 7.55
N ALA A 175 30.98 14.84 6.76
CA ALA A 175 30.12 14.65 5.60
C ALA A 175 28.88 13.77 5.88
N SER A 176 28.59 13.44 7.14
CA SER A 176 27.51 12.50 7.51
C SER A 176 26.12 12.92 7.00
N GLU A 177 25.85 14.23 6.92
CA GLU A 177 24.57 14.78 6.45
C GLU A 177 24.24 14.45 4.99
N ARG A 178 25.22 13.98 4.19
CA ARG A 178 24.97 13.47 2.83
C ARG A 178 23.93 12.36 2.80
N TRP A 179 23.88 11.55 3.86
CA TRP A 179 22.93 10.46 3.99
C TRP A 179 21.51 10.97 4.20
N ILE A 180 21.34 12.06 4.96
CA ILE A 180 20.04 12.72 5.14
C ILE A 180 19.57 13.32 3.81
N ILE A 181 20.45 14.02 3.09
CA ILE A 181 20.13 14.57 1.77
C ILE A 181 19.72 13.45 0.79
N LEU A 182 20.45 12.33 0.79
CA LEU A 182 20.11 11.17 -0.02
C LEU A 182 18.77 10.55 0.38
N ILE A 183 18.46 10.45 1.68
CA ILE A 183 17.15 9.97 2.15
C ILE A 183 16.03 10.84 1.57
N PHE A 184 16.15 12.16 1.61
CA PHE A 184 15.14 13.07 1.06
C PHE A 184 15.05 13.01 -0.48
N PHE A 185 16.17 12.79 -1.19
CA PHE A 185 16.15 12.48 -2.62
C PHE A 185 15.34 11.20 -2.92
N ILE A 186 15.61 10.11 -2.18
CA ILE A 186 14.90 8.83 -2.32
C ILE A 186 13.42 8.98 -1.93
N LEU A 187 13.08 9.78 -0.92
CA LEU A 187 11.69 10.09 -0.57
C LEU A 187 10.96 10.78 -1.73
N GLY A 188 11.62 11.73 -2.42
CA GLY A 188 11.08 12.36 -3.62
C GLY A 188 10.82 11.35 -4.75
N LEU A 189 11.80 10.49 -5.03
CA LEU A 189 11.67 9.40 -6.01
C LEU A 189 10.56 8.41 -5.65
N SER A 190 10.37 8.15 -4.35
CA SER A 190 9.39 7.17 -3.87
C SER A 190 7.94 7.54 -4.19
N VAL A 191 7.65 8.84 -4.40
CA VAL A 191 6.32 9.27 -4.89
C VAL A 191 6.04 8.65 -6.26
N GLY A 192 7.06 8.49 -7.10
CA GLY A 192 7.00 7.80 -8.39
C GLY A 192 6.91 6.28 -8.31
N VAL A 193 6.88 5.71 -7.10
CA VAL A 193 6.72 4.27 -6.89
C VAL A 193 5.42 4.02 -6.14
N HIS A 194 5.35 4.48 -4.89
CA HIS A 194 4.19 4.39 -4.03
C HIS A 194 4.34 5.32 -2.82
N MET A 195 3.28 6.03 -2.44
CA MET A 195 3.29 6.96 -1.29
C MET A 195 3.57 6.30 0.07
N MET A 196 3.47 4.97 0.19
CA MET A 196 3.67 4.25 1.46
C MET A 196 5.13 4.31 1.93
N CYS A 197 6.08 4.51 1.01
CA CYS A 197 7.51 4.63 1.32
C CYS A 197 7.79 5.78 2.30
N MET A 198 6.99 6.85 2.26
CA MET A 198 7.12 7.99 3.15
C MET A 198 6.73 7.66 4.61
N LEU A 199 6.03 6.54 4.86
CA LEU A 199 5.76 6.08 6.22
C LEU A 199 7.03 5.58 6.94
N ALA A 200 8.18 5.50 6.25
CA ALA A 200 9.49 5.29 6.87
C ALA A 200 10.10 6.56 7.51
N ILE A 201 9.58 7.76 7.19
CA ILE A 201 10.09 9.05 7.71
C ILE A 201 10.16 9.07 9.25
N PRO A 202 9.14 8.58 9.99
CA PRO A 202 9.20 8.56 11.44
C PRO A 202 10.38 7.77 12.00
N ALA A 203 10.69 6.60 11.44
CA ALA A 203 11.89 5.87 11.86
C ALA A 203 13.17 6.63 11.56
N VAL A 204 13.28 7.28 10.40
CA VAL A 204 14.44 8.11 10.06
C VAL A 204 14.67 9.19 11.13
N CYS A 205 13.61 9.92 11.47
CA CYS A 205 13.65 10.99 12.47
C CYS A 205 13.96 10.44 13.88
N LEU A 206 13.36 9.30 14.23
CA LEU A 206 13.50 8.71 15.56
C LEU A 206 14.86 8.01 15.77
N VAL A 207 15.48 7.44 14.74
CA VAL A 207 16.87 6.95 14.79
C VAL A 207 17.83 8.13 14.90
N TYR A 208 17.61 9.21 14.13
CA TYR A 208 18.38 10.45 14.27
C TYR A 208 18.31 11.00 15.70
N TYR A 209 17.10 11.02 16.28
CA TYR A 209 16.87 11.41 17.66
C TYR A 209 17.60 10.49 18.65
N ALA A 210 17.42 9.18 18.54
CA ALA A 210 18.00 8.19 19.43
C ALA A 210 19.53 8.23 19.43
N ARG A 211 20.15 8.67 18.33
CA ARG A 211 21.60 8.83 18.24
C ARG A 211 22.12 10.13 18.85
N ASN A 212 21.42 11.25 18.64
CA ASN A 212 21.89 12.58 19.05
C ASN A 212 21.50 12.99 20.47
N TYR A 213 20.41 12.43 21.00
CA TYR A 213 19.82 12.89 22.26
C TYR A 213 19.68 11.76 23.27
N LYS A 214 19.92 12.07 24.54
CA LYS A 214 19.57 11.18 25.64
C LYS A 214 18.06 11.21 25.87
N PHE A 215 17.50 10.03 26.16
CA PHE A 215 16.08 9.88 26.43
C PHE A 215 15.68 10.69 27.67
N THR A 216 14.71 11.56 27.50
CA THR A 216 13.91 12.19 28.55
C THR A 216 12.50 12.35 27.99
N TRP A 217 11.45 12.30 28.81
CA TRP A 217 10.07 12.49 28.35
C TRP A 217 9.90 13.82 27.58
N LYS A 218 10.57 14.89 28.03
CA LYS A 218 10.58 16.18 27.35
C LYS A 218 11.18 16.09 25.93
N ASN A 219 12.38 15.53 25.80
CA ASN A 219 13.04 15.39 24.49
C ASN A 219 12.27 14.45 23.57
N PHE A 220 11.67 13.40 24.14
CA PHE A 220 10.88 12.42 23.41
C PHE A 220 9.59 13.04 22.83
N ILE A 221 8.88 13.86 23.62
CA ILE A 221 7.70 14.62 23.14
C ILE A 221 8.12 15.54 21.98
N TRP A 222 9.20 16.30 22.15
CA TRP A 222 9.70 17.17 21.08
C TRP A 222 10.12 16.39 19.83
N ALA A 223 10.77 15.22 19.99
CA ALA A 223 11.13 14.36 18.86
C ALA A 223 9.88 13.91 18.08
N ASN A 224 8.81 13.50 18.77
CA ASN A 224 7.56 13.11 18.13
C ASN A 224 6.86 14.30 17.45
N LEU A 225 6.83 15.48 18.08
CA LEU A 225 6.25 16.69 17.48
C LEU A 225 7.01 17.14 16.23
N ILE A 226 8.35 17.11 16.26
CA ILE A 226 9.18 17.43 15.09
C ILE A 226 8.96 16.38 13.99
N THR A 227 8.93 15.10 14.36
CA THR A 227 8.68 13.99 13.41
C THR A 227 7.32 14.15 12.73
N LEU A 228 6.27 14.43 13.50
CA LEU A 228 4.93 14.72 12.96
C LEU A 228 4.94 15.96 12.07
N GLY A 229 5.65 17.01 12.46
CA GLY A 229 5.83 18.21 11.65
C GLY A 229 6.50 17.91 10.31
N ILE A 230 7.59 17.14 10.29
CA ILE A 230 8.27 16.72 9.05
C ILE A 230 7.33 15.87 8.19
N LEU A 231 6.61 14.92 8.79
CA LEU A 231 5.65 14.08 8.09
C LEU A 231 4.56 14.92 7.41
N ILE A 232 3.96 15.88 8.14
CA ILE A 232 2.96 16.82 7.60
C ILE A 232 3.55 17.69 6.49
N ILE A 233 4.76 18.22 6.68
CA ILE A 233 5.43 19.05 5.68
C ILE A 233 5.65 18.26 4.38
N VAL A 234 6.11 17.02 4.47
CA VAL A 234 6.35 16.19 3.28
C VAL A 234 5.03 15.78 2.62
N PHE A 235 4.10 15.19 3.37
CA PHE A 235 2.85 14.63 2.81
C PHE A 235 1.81 15.68 2.41
N LYS A 236 1.55 16.67 3.28
CA LYS A 236 0.43 17.61 3.11
C LYS A 236 0.83 18.97 2.56
N ILE A 237 2.11 19.33 2.64
CA ILE A 237 2.56 20.67 2.23
C ILE A 237 3.35 20.57 0.93
N ILE A 238 4.53 19.96 0.89
CA ILE A 238 5.45 20.11 -0.25
C ILE A 238 4.84 19.60 -1.56
N PHE A 239 4.43 18.32 -1.64
CA PHE A 239 3.90 17.77 -2.89
C PHE A 239 2.55 18.39 -3.31
N PRO A 240 1.55 18.53 -2.42
CA PRO A 240 0.28 19.16 -2.79
C PRO A 240 0.43 20.65 -3.14
N LEU A 241 1.32 21.39 -2.47
CA LEU A 241 1.60 22.80 -2.79
C LEU A 241 2.22 22.93 -4.18
N ILE A 242 3.18 22.05 -4.52
CA ILE A 242 3.76 22.03 -5.86
C ILE A 242 2.66 21.80 -6.90
N MET A 243 1.85 20.75 -6.75
CA MET A 243 0.78 20.43 -7.71
C MET A 243 -0.27 21.55 -7.81
N THR A 244 -0.69 22.11 -6.67
CA THR A 244 -1.65 23.23 -6.62
C THR A 244 -1.09 24.49 -7.28
N MET A 245 0.20 24.78 -7.06
CA MET A 245 0.86 25.94 -7.66
C MET A 245 0.88 25.81 -9.18
N PHE A 246 1.21 24.64 -9.71
CA PHE A 246 1.18 24.37 -11.16
C PHE A 246 -0.23 24.55 -11.74
N GLY A 247 -1.25 23.92 -11.15
CA GLY A 247 -2.64 24.04 -11.63
C GLY A 247 -3.19 25.47 -11.56
N ARG A 248 -2.95 26.20 -10.47
CA ARG A 248 -3.46 27.58 -10.31
C ARG A 248 -2.77 28.59 -11.22
N LEU A 249 -1.45 28.49 -11.39
CA LEU A 249 -0.72 29.36 -12.30
C LEU A 249 -1.13 29.08 -13.75
N GLU A 250 -1.35 27.81 -14.11
CA GLU A 250 -1.86 27.44 -15.42
C GLU A 250 -3.18 28.15 -15.74
N ILE A 251 -4.17 28.08 -14.83
CA ILE A 251 -5.45 28.79 -15.00
C ILE A 251 -5.24 30.31 -15.06
N PHE A 252 -4.43 30.89 -14.16
CA PHE A 252 -4.24 32.34 -14.12
C PHE A 252 -3.61 32.90 -15.40
N PHE A 253 -2.56 32.28 -15.92
CA PHE A 253 -1.87 32.76 -17.12
C PHE A 253 -2.69 32.50 -18.40
N VAL A 254 -3.37 31.37 -18.50
CA VAL A 254 -4.17 31.03 -19.69
C VAL A 254 -5.50 31.78 -19.68
N ASN A 255 -6.33 31.58 -18.65
CA ASN A 255 -7.67 32.18 -18.61
C ASN A 255 -7.64 33.66 -18.21
N GLY A 256 -6.71 34.06 -17.34
CA GLY A 256 -6.64 35.43 -16.83
C GLY A 256 -5.87 36.39 -17.73
N LEU A 257 -4.77 35.94 -18.34
CA LEU A 257 -3.91 36.78 -19.19
C LEU A 257 -4.01 36.45 -20.69
N GLY A 258 -4.75 35.41 -21.08
CA GLY A 258 -4.94 35.02 -22.48
C GLY A 258 -3.70 34.42 -23.13
N LEU A 259 -2.77 33.85 -22.34
CA LEU A 259 -1.58 33.18 -22.88
C LEU A 259 -1.90 31.77 -23.39
N PRO A 260 -1.07 31.20 -24.29
CA PRO A 260 -1.24 29.83 -24.74
C PRO A 260 -1.16 28.80 -23.60
N PHE A 261 -1.75 27.61 -23.83
CA PHE A 261 -1.64 26.48 -22.91
C PHE A 261 -0.20 26.19 -22.50
N HIS A 262 -0.03 25.71 -21.27
CA HIS A 262 1.23 25.41 -20.59
C HIS A 262 2.09 26.64 -20.22
N SER A 263 1.64 27.87 -20.53
CA SER A 263 2.38 29.09 -20.14
C SER A 263 2.51 29.22 -18.61
N GLY A 264 1.43 28.93 -17.87
CA GLY A 264 1.49 28.98 -16.40
C GLY A 264 2.34 27.86 -15.81
N THR A 265 2.35 26.69 -16.44
CA THR A 265 3.25 25.57 -16.13
C THR A 265 4.73 25.95 -16.27
N ILE A 266 5.12 26.64 -17.36
CA ILE A 266 6.50 27.13 -17.56
C ILE A 266 6.87 28.15 -16.49
N VAL A 267 5.97 29.11 -16.19
CA VAL A 267 6.20 30.10 -15.12
C VAL A 267 6.34 29.41 -13.76
N ALA A 268 5.50 28.43 -13.45
CA ALA A 268 5.56 27.63 -12.23
C ALA A 268 6.92 26.94 -12.09
N PHE A 269 7.46 26.37 -13.16
CA PHE A 269 8.78 25.75 -13.18
C PHE A 269 9.90 26.76 -12.92
N ILE A 270 9.89 27.93 -13.58
CA ILE A 270 10.87 29.00 -13.36
C ILE A 270 10.83 29.48 -11.91
N LEU A 271 9.63 29.68 -11.35
CA LEU A 271 9.45 30.06 -9.95
C LEU A 271 10.00 28.99 -9.00
N MET A 272 9.78 27.71 -9.30
CA MET A 272 10.33 26.60 -8.51
C MET A 272 11.87 26.63 -8.49
N VAL A 273 12.50 26.82 -9.64
CA VAL A 273 13.96 26.94 -9.78
C VAL A 273 14.48 28.15 -9.01
N ALA A 274 13.79 29.30 -9.11
CA ALA A 274 14.14 30.50 -8.37
C ALA A 274 14.03 30.29 -6.85
N ILE A 275 12.95 29.68 -6.37
CA ILE A 275 12.75 29.32 -4.95
C ILE A 275 13.90 28.43 -4.47
N CYS A 276 14.23 27.37 -5.21
CA CYS A 276 15.34 26.47 -4.87
C CYS A 276 16.68 27.22 -4.81
N TYR A 277 16.96 28.09 -5.79
CA TYR A 277 18.18 28.90 -5.82
C TYR A 277 18.26 29.85 -4.61
N PHE A 278 17.19 30.58 -4.29
CA PHE A 278 17.17 31.50 -3.15
C PHE A 278 17.25 30.75 -1.81
N LEU A 279 16.63 29.59 -1.69
CA LEU A 279 16.72 28.70 -0.52
C LEU A 279 18.17 28.29 -0.26
N ILE A 280 18.87 27.80 -1.29
CA ILE A 280 20.29 27.41 -1.19
C ILE A 280 21.16 28.64 -0.87
N LYS A 281 20.93 29.77 -1.55
CA LYS A 281 21.70 31.01 -1.34
C LYS A 281 21.55 31.52 0.09
N TYR A 282 20.33 31.53 0.63
CA TYR A 282 20.05 31.91 2.01
C TYR A 282 20.72 30.97 3.01
N ALA A 283 20.59 29.65 2.79
CA ALA A 283 21.21 28.64 3.64
C ALA A 283 22.74 28.78 3.68
N ARG A 284 23.38 29.04 2.53
CA ARG A 284 24.83 29.34 2.46
C ARG A 284 25.19 30.61 3.22
N LYS A 285 24.41 31.68 3.07
CA LYS A 285 24.66 32.96 3.78
C LYS A 285 24.56 32.82 5.29
N SER A 286 23.68 31.96 5.79
CA SER A 286 23.46 31.76 7.23
C SER A 286 24.66 31.17 7.98
N LYS A 287 25.58 30.49 7.28
CA LYS A 287 26.71 29.71 7.84
C LYS A 287 26.30 28.65 8.89
N ARG A 288 25.02 28.29 8.97
CA ARG A 288 24.51 27.23 9.86
C ARG A 288 24.33 25.94 9.09
N ASN A 289 25.04 24.89 9.46
CA ASN A 289 25.00 23.58 8.79
C ASN A 289 23.57 23.03 8.67
N VAL A 290 22.76 23.18 9.73
CA VAL A 290 21.36 22.71 9.75
C VAL A 290 20.53 23.32 8.62
N PHE A 291 20.66 24.63 8.35
CA PHE A 291 19.90 25.28 7.27
C PHE A 291 20.36 24.81 5.89
N GLN A 292 21.65 24.48 5.73
CA GLN A 292 22.15 23.88 4.49
C GLN A 292 21.60 22.48 4.27
N THR A 293 21.60 21.64 5.31
CA THR A 293 21.02 20.29 5.24
C THR A 293 19.53 20.35 4.90
N ILE A 294 18.76 21.22 5.56
CA ILE A 294 17.32 21.41 5.28
C ILE A 294 17.12 21.86 3.83
N ALA A 295 17.83 22.89 3.40
CA ALA A 295 17.68 23.44 2.05
C ALA A 295 18.00 22.39 0.98
N LEU A 296 19.12 21.68 1.13
CA LEU A 296 19.52 20.63 0.20
C LEU A 296 18.55 19.45 0.23
N SER A 297 18.05 19.05 1.40
CA SER A 297 17.05 17.98 1.53
C SER A 297 15.77 18.31 0.76
N ILE A 298 15.26 19.54 0.89
CA ILE A 298 14.07 19.99 0.15
C ILE A 298 14.35 20.00 -1.36
N VAL A 299 15.47 20.57 -1.79
CA VAL A 299 15.81 20.66 -3.22
C VAL A 299 15.98 19.27 -3.84
N TYR A 300 16.73 18.38 -3.19
CA TYR A 300 16.92 17.02 -3.69
C TYR A 300 15.63 16.21 -3.65
N MET A 301 14.75 16.43 -2.68
CA MET A 301 13.42 15.80 -2.69
C MET A 301 12.58 16.26 -3.89
N ILE A 302 12.61 17.55 -4.24
CA ILE A 302 11.94 18.07 -5.44
C ILE A 302 12.56 17.49 -6.71
N ILE A 303 13.89 17.36 -6.77
CA ILE A 303 14.59 16.70 -7.89
C ILE A 303 14.15 15.24 -8.00
N GLY A 304 14.07 14.49 -6.89
CA GLY A 304 13.57 13.12 -6.91
C GLY A 304 12.11 13.05 -7.40
N PHE A 305 11.26 13.96 -6.93
CA PHE A 305 9.85 14.03 -7.33
C PHE A 305 9.67 14.35 -8.83
N SER A 306 10.65 14.98 -9.47
CA SER A 306 10.57 15.34 -10.90
C SER A 306 10.39 14.13 -11.83
N CYS A 307 10.65 12.89 -11.40
CA CYS A 307 10.33 11.69 -12.17
C CYS A 307 8.84 11.60 -12.56
N TRP A 308 7.94 12.17 -11.76
CA TRP A 308 6.50 12.25 -12.04
C TRP A 308 6.14 13.05 -13.29
N MET A 309 7.05 13.89 -13.80
CA MET A 309 6.81 14.61 -15.05
C MET A 309 6.61 13.68 -16.26
N VAL A 310 7.01 12.41 -16.17
CA VAL A 310 6.72 11.43 -17.21
C VAL A 310 5.22 11.26 -17.44
N ILE A 311 4.40 11.33 -16.39
CA ILE A 311 2.94 11.11 -16.48
C ILE A 311 2.28 12.13 -17.41
N PRO A 312 2.39 13.46 -17.20
CA PRO A 312 1.77 14.42 -18.10
C PRO A 312 2.42 14.45 -19.49
N ILE A 313 3.73 14.18 -19.58
CA ILE A 313 4.41 14.08 -20.88
C ILE A 313 3.83 12.94 -21.71
N ARG A 314 3.58 11.79 -21.08
CA ARG A 314 3.01 10.62 -21.74
C ARG A 314 1.52 10.81 -22.01
N ALA A 315 0.75 11.37 -21.08
CA ALA A 315 -0.65 11.72 -21.32
C ALA A 315 -0.80 12.65 -22.55
N ASN A 316 0.07 13.65 -22.72
CA ASN A 316 0.08 14.51 -23.93
C ASN A 316 0.43 13.75 -25.22
N ALA A 317 1.25 12.69 -25.15
CA ALA A 317 1.50 11.80 -26.28
C ALA A 317 0.31 10.87 -26.59
N ASN A 318 -0.70 10.86 -25.72
CA ASN A 318 -1.97 10.18 -25.83
C ASN A 318 -1.87 8.66 -26.12
N PRO A 319 -1.18 7.89 -25.25
CA PRO A 319 -1.02 6.45 -25.42
C PRO A 319 -2.39 5.73 -25.37
N PRO A 320 -2.44 4.48 -25.86
CA PRO A 320 -3.64 3.64 -25.80
C PRO A 320 -4.22 3.52 -24.40
N MET A 321 -3.40 3.16 -23.41
CA MET A 321 -3.77 3.22 -22.01
C MET A 321 -3.36 4.57 -21.43
N ASN A 322 -4.35 5.46 -21.24
CA ASN A 322 -4.09 6.79 -20.69
C ASN A 322 -5.09 7.11 -19.57
N LEU A 323 -5.08 6.32 -18.50
CA LEU A 323 -6.08 6.41 -17.44
C LEU A 323 -6.10 7.81 -16.83
N ASN A 324 -7.31 8.35 -16.62
CA ASN A 324 -7.59 9.73 -16.17
C ASN A 324 -7.18 10.87 -17.12
N ASP A 325 -6.39 10.60 -18.15
CA ASP A 325 -5.85 11.57 -19.10
C ASP A 325 -5.27 12.87 -18.44
N PRO A 326 -4.24 12.76 -17.59
CA PRO A 326 -3.68 13.90 -16.88
C PRO A 326 -2.71 14.72 -17.76
N ASP A 327 -3.17 15.17 -18.94
CA ASP A 327 -2.39 15.90 -19.95
C ASP A 327 -2.18 17.40 -19.60
N THR A 328 -2.87 17.90 -18.58
CA THR A 328 -2.82 19.30 -18.14
C THR A 328 -2.37 19.41 -16.68
N ALA A 329 -1.91 20.60 -16.27
CA ALA A 329 -1.52 20.83 -14.88
C ALA A 329 -2.69 20.65 -13.88
N ILE A 330 -3.93 20.90 -14.33
CA ILE A 330 -5.13 20.66 -13.53
C ILE A 330 -5.42 19.16 -13.45
N GLY A 331 -5.44 18.45 -14.59
CA GLY A 331 -5.61 17.00 -14.62
C GLY A 331 -4.56 16.26 -13.78
N MET A 332 -3.30 16.74 -13.79
CA MET A 332 -2.24 16.22 -12.93
C MET A 332 -2.48 16.41 -11.44
N LEU A 333 -3.04 17.56 -11.04
CA LEU A 333 -3.42 17.79 -9.65
C LEU A 333 -4.53 16.82 -9.22
N ASP A 334 -5.52 16.62 -10.08
CA ASP A 334 -6.64 15.71 -9.83
C ASP A 334 -6.19 14.25 -9.76
N TYR A 335 -5.28 13.87 -10.65
CA TYR A 335 -4.64 12.57 -10.67
C TYR A 335 -3.82 12.33 -9.40
N TYR A 336 -3.02 13.31 -8.96
CA TYR A 336 -2.25 13.23 -7.72
C TYR A 336 -3.16 13.08 -6.48
N ASN A 337 -4.24 13.86 -6.41
CA ASN A 337 -5.19 13.81 -5.31
C ASN A 337 -6.11 12.59 -5.34
N ARG A 338 -6.16 11.88 -6.48
CA ARG A 338 -7.06 10.74 -6.74
C ARG A 338 -8.53 11.13 -6.62
N GLU A 339 -8.87 12.30 -7.15
CA GLU A 339 -10.22 12.90 -7.06
C GLU A 339 -11.31 11.96 -7.60
N GLN A 340 -10.96 11.06 -8.53
CA GLN A 340 -11.90 10.09 -9.10
C GLN A 340 -12.48 9.08 -8.09
N TYR A 341 -11.77 8.78 -7.00
CA TYR A 341 -12.23 7.78 -6.02
C TYR A 341 -13.06 8.40 -4.88
N GLY A 342 -13.13 9.73 -4.82
CA GLY A 342 -13.74 10.44 -3.69
C GLY A 342 -12.93 10.35 -2.40
N ASP A 343 -13.56 10.73 -1.29
CA ASP A 343 -12.97 10.70 0.06
C ASP A 343 -13.83 9.81 0.98
N TRP A 344 -13.20 9.24 2.01
CA TRP A 344 -13.88 8.41 2.99
C TRP A 344 -13.69 8.96 4.41
N PRO A 345 -14.71 8.87 5.27
CA PRO A 345 -14.68 9.53 6.57
C PRO A 345 -13.76 8.78 7.56
N THR A 346 -12.53 9.29 7.75
CA THR A 346 -11.54 8.66 8.63
C THR A 346 -11.75 8.98 10.11
N ILE A 347 -11.87 10.27 10.45
CA ILE A 347 -12.00 10.74 11.85
C ILE A 347 -13.42 11.13 12.20
N TYR A 348 -14.13 11.80 11.29
CA TYR A 348 -15.48 12.30 11.53
C TYR A 348 -16.27 12.33 10.22
N GLY A 349 -17.47 11.78 10.22
CA GLY A 349 -18.29 11.69 9.02
C GLY A 349 -19.45 10.69 9.16
N GLN A 350 -20.03 10.33 8.02
CA GLN A 350 -21.23 9.51 7.94
C GLN A 350 -21.00 8.04 8.27
N ASN A 351 -22.01 7.41 8.87
CA ASN A 351 -22.12 5.96 8.95
C ASN A 351 -23.01 5.43 7.81
N TYR A 352 -22.89 4.14 7.51
CA TYR A 352 -23.65 3.48 6.44
C TYR A 352 -25.18 3.62 6.59
N THR A 353 -25.67 3.80 7.82
CA THR A 353 -27.08 4.04 8.13
C THR A 353 -27.64 5.30 7.48
N ALA A 354 -26.80 6.28 7.12
CA ALA A 354 -27.24 7.45 6.37
C ALA A 354 -27.80 7.08 4.98
N PHE A 355 -27.41 5.94 4.44
CA PHE A 355 -27.92 5.42 3.17
C PHE A 355 -29.14 4.52 3.34
N LEU A 356 -29.47 4.12 4.57
CA LEU A 356 -30.68 3.36 4.90
C LEU A 356 -31.85 4.27 5.30
N ASP A 357 -31.55 5.44 5.87
CA ASP A 357 -32.53 6.43 6.31
C ASP A 357 -32.92 7.39 5.17
N ALA A 358 -34.20 7.71 5.04
CA ALA A 358 -34.72 8.64 4.03
C ALA A 358 -34.22 10.08 4.23
N LYS A 359 -34.02 10.47 5.50
CA LYS A 359 -33.49 11.77 5.95
C LYS A 359 -31.99 11.71 6.25
N GLY A 360 -31.30 10.62 5.87
CA GLY A 360 -29.88 10.44 6.14
C GLY A 360 -28.95 11.40 5.38
N ILE A 361 -29.40 11.89 4.21
CA ILE A 361 -28.75 12.95 3.43
C ILE A 361 -29.67 14.17 3.46
N GLU A 362 -29.15 15.34 3.83
CA GLU A 362 -29.92 16.58 3.87
C GLU A 362 -30.39 16.96 2.45
N LYS A 363 -31.60 17.52 2.35
CA LYS A 363 -32.16 18.05 1.11
C LYS A 363 -32.36 19.55 1.19
N ASN A 364 -32.31 20.23 0.05
CA ASN A 364 -32.68 21.63 -0.10
C ASN A 364 -34.21 21.77 -0.15
N GLU A 365 -34.72 23.01 -0.10
CA GLU A 365 -36.15 23.30 -0.15
C GLU A 365 -36.83 22.82 -1.45
N ASP A 366 -36.05 22.70 -2.54
CA ASP A 366 -36.50 22.18 -3.84
C ASP A 366 -36.51 20.64 -3.93
N GLY A 367 -36.12 19.95 -2.85
CA GLY A 367 -36.05 18.49 -2.77
C GLY A 367 -34.76 17.86 -3.31
N SER A 368 -33.84 18.65 -3.90
CA SER A 368 -32.51 18.18 -4.31
C SER A 368 -31.63 17.88 -3.09
N PHE A 369 -30.64 16.99 -3.23
CA PHE A 369 -29.70 16.74 -2.14
C PHE A 369 -28.81 17.96 -1.89
N LYS A 370 -28.59 18.27 -0.62
CA LYS A 370 -27.70 19.34 -0.20
C LYS A 370 -26.26 18.89 -0.34
N THR A 371 -25.45 19.74 -0.96
CA THR A 371 -24.07 19.43 -1.31
C THR A 371 -23.14 20.58 -0.90
N VAL A 372 -21.92 20.26 -0.50
CA VAL A 372 -20.85 21.24 -0.27
C VAL A 372 -19.84 21.11 -1.40
N LYS A 373 -19.61 22.21 -2.12
CA LYS A 373 -18.60 22.27 -3.17
C LYS A 373 -17.20 22.04 -2.61
N THR A 374 -16.47 21.10 -3.19
CA THR A 374 -15.10 20.72 -2.82
C THR A 374 -14.05 21.18 -3.82
N GLY A 375 -14.43 21.43 -5.08
CA GLY A 375 -13.52 21.86 -6.13
C GLY A 375 -14.22 22.28 -7.41
N ASP A 376 -13.46 22.83 -8.35
CA ASP A 376 -13.90 23.13 -9.72
C ASP A 376 -13.41 22.02 -10.66
N ILE A 377 -14.22 21.67 -11.66
CA ILE A 377 -13.81 20.77 -12.75
C ILE A 377 -13.54 21.63 -13.98
N TYR A 378 -12.33 21.50 -14.52
CA TYR A 378 -11.90 22.19 -15.73
C TYR A 378 -11.62 21.20 -16.85
N GLU A 379 -12.02 21.57 -18.06
CA GLU A 379 -11.64 20.88 -19.28
C GLU A 379 -10.90 21.85 -20.20
N LYS A 380 -9.92 21.33 -20.92
CA LYS A 380 -9.18 22.07 -21.95
C LYS A 380 -10.09 22.29 -23.16
N ASP A 381 -10.36 23.54 -23.51
CA ASP A 381 -11.13 23.90 -24.71
C ASP A 381 -10.18 24.46 -25.79
N GLU A 382 -9.85 23.61 -26.76
CA GLU A 382 -8.95 24.00 -27.86
C GLU A 382 -9.54 25.07 -28.78
N LYS A 383 -10.86 25.25 -28.83
CA LYS A 383 -11.51 26.26 -29.68
C LYS A 383 -11.37 27.66 -29.10
N THR A 384 -11.52 27.78 -27.79
CA THR A 384 -11.39 29.06 -27.09
C THR A 384 -9.95 29.33 -26.65
N GLY A 385 -9.08 28.32 -26.62
CA GLY A 385 -7.73 28.41 -26.10
C GLY A 385 -7.69 28.60 -24.58
N THR A 386 -8.74 28.17 -23.87
CA THR A 386 -8.89 28.37 -22.42
C THR A 386 -9.31 27.10 -21.70
N TYR A 387 -9.12 27.06 -20.39
CA TYR A 387 -9.66 26.01 -19.53
C TYR A 387 -11.09 26.37 -19.13
N ARG A 388 -12.07 25.71 -19.74
CA ARG A 388 -13.48 25.94 -19.45
C ARG A 388 -13.87 25.18 -18.20
N LYS A 389 -14.50 25.87 -17.25
CA LYS A 389 -15.12 25.21 -16.10
C LYS A 389 -16.36 24.44 -16.57
N THR A 390 -16.39 23.13 -16.38
CA THR A 390 -17.48 22.25 -16.82
C THR A 390 -18.37 21.76 -15.67
N GLY A 391 -17.90 21.84 -14.43
CA GLY A 391 -18.68 21.47 -13.28
C GLY A 391 -18.06 21.86 -11.95
N ASP A 392 -18.73 21.49 -10.87
CA ASP A 392 -18.25 21.59 -9.50
C ASP A 392 -18.16 20.19 -8.91
N ARG A 393 -17.05 19.90 -8.21
CA ARG A 393 -16.97 18.74 -7.33
C ARG A 393 -17.71 19.06 -6.04
N PHE A 394 -18.37 18.06 -5.47
CA PHE A 394 -19.10 18.24 -4.23
C PHE A 394 -19.13 16.98 -3.38
N ASN A 395 -19.34 17.18 -2.09
CA ASN A 395 -19.68 16.12 -1.14
C ASN A 395 -21.12 16.33 -0.65
N TYR A 396 -21.85 15.25 -0.41
CA TYR A 396 -23.17 15.31 0.20
C TYR A 396 -23.10 15.80 1.65
N VAL A 397 -24.10 16.59 2.05
CA VAL A 397 -24.29 16.96 3.46
C VAL A 397 -25.14 15.90 4.13
N PHE A 398 -24.53 15.13 5.02
CA PHE A 398 -25.22 14.10 5.79
C PHE A 398 -25.88 14.68 7.03
N ASN A 399 -27.04 14.13 7.39
CA ASN A 399 -27.76 14.52 8.60
C ASN A 399 -26.91 14.20 9.85
N LYS A 400 -26.85 15.15 10.79
CA LYS A 400 -26.09 15.03 12.04
C LYS A 400 -26.46 13.80 12.87
N SER A 401 -27.69 13.27 12.72
CA SER A 401 -28.09 12.00 13.35
C SER A 401 -27.21 10.83 12.92
N HIS A 402 -26.73 10.80 11.67
CA HIS A 402 -25.90 9.71 11.12
C HIS A 402 -24.39 10.00 11.06
N VAL A 403 -23.98 11.20 11.45
CA VAL A 403 -22.57 11.58 11.52
C VAL A 403 -22.00 11.26 12.91
N SER A 404 -20.82 10.65 12.99
CA SER A 404 -20.15 10.34 14.25
C SER A 404 -18.63 10.50 14.18
N LEU A 405 -18.01 10.48 15.36
CA LEU A 405 -16.57 10.30 15.51
C LEU A 405 -16.20 8.84 15.18
N MET A 406 -15.09 8.65 14.47
CA MET A 406 -14.56 7.35 14.04
C MET A 406 -15.62 6.46 13.35
N PRO A 407 -16.30 6.93 12.29
CA PRO A 407 -17.26 6.10 11.58
C PRO A 407 -16.51 5.05 10.75
N ARG A 408 -16.41 3.82 11.26
CA ARG A 408 -15.70 2.72 10.61
C ARG A 408 -16.59 1.92 9.66
N MET A 409 -17.90 1.94 9.90
CA MET A 409 -18.91 1.36 9.01
C MET A 409 -19.59 2.50 8.23
N PHE A 410 -19.03 2.88 7.08
CA PHE A 410 -19.45 4.09 6.33
C PHE A 410 -19.87 3.83 4.88
N SER A 411 -19.68 2.62 4.35
CA SER A 411 -19.89 2.32 2.93
C SER A 411 -21.37 2.42 2.52
N GLU A 412 -21.63 3.00 1.35
CA GLU A 412 -22.96 3.03 0.72
C GLU A 412 -23.26 1.77 -0.12
N ASP A 413 -22.24 0.95 -0.37
CA ASP A 413 -22.38 -0.28 -1.13
C ASP A 413 -23.35 -1.26 -0.45
N LYS A 414 -24.36 -1.75 -1.18
CA LYS A 414 -25.44 -2.59 -0.65
C LYS A 414 -24.94 -3.92 -0.09
N GLN A 415 -23.94 -4.52 -0.72
CA GLN A 415 -23.34 -5.77 -0.25
C GLN A 415 -22.56 -5.51 1.04
N VAL A 416 -21.77 -4.44 1.09
CA VAL A 416 -21.01 -4.05 2.29
C VAL A 416 -21.94 -3.70 3.46
N MET A 417 -23.03 -2.97 3.22
CA MET A 417 -24.04 -2.69 4.24
C MET A 417 -24.66 -3.98 4.80
N SER A 418 -24.95 -4.95 3.92
CA SER A 418 -25.47 -6.25 4.32
C SER A 418 -24.47 -7.02 5.18
N ASN A 419 -23.17 -6.94 4.85
CA ASN A 419 -22.10 -7.55 5.63
C ASN A 419 -21.99 -6.91 7.03
N TYR A 420 -22.11 -5.58 7.15
CA TYR A 420 -22.12 -4.92 8.46
C TYR A 420 -23.27 -5.43 9.34
N ILE A 421 -24.49 -5.51 8.78
CA ILE A 421 -25.67 -6.00 9.49
C ILE A 421 -25.48 -7.47 9.91
N SER A 422 -24.96 -8.31 9.01
CA SER A 422 -24.72 -9.73 9.30
C SER A 422 -23.68 -9.95 10.39
N MET A 423 -22.69 -9.07 10.51
CA MET A 423 -21.58 -9.24 11.45
C MET A 423 -21.82 -8.59 12.81
N TYR A 424 -22.45 -7.41 12.83
CA TYR A 424 -22.58 -6.58 14.04
C TYR A 424 -24.02 -6.28 14.45
N GLY A 425 -24.99 -6.90 13.76
CA GLY A 425 -26.42 -6.70 13.98
C GLY A 425 -26.99 -5.51 13.22
N ALA A 426 -28.30 -5.57 12.99
CA ALA A 426 -29.03 -4.53 12.30
C ALA A 426 -29.14 -3.25 13.16
N PRO A 427 -29.14 -2.06 12.55
CA PRO A 427 -29.33 -0.81 13.27
C PRO A 427 -30.77 -0.72 13.76
N ASP A 428 -30.98 -0.31 15.02
CA ASP A 428 -32.32 -0.07 15.55
C ASP A 428 -33.02 1.07 14.78
N PHE A 429 -34.35 1.09 14.79
CA PHE A 429 -35.14 2.09 14.08
C PHE A 429 -36.49 2.32 14.75
N THR A 430 -37.03 3.52 14.55
CA THR A 430 -38.36 3.90 15.05
C THR A 430 -39.29 4.29 13.92
N PHE A 431 -40.60 4.19 14.15
CA PHE A 431 -41.59 4.69 13.21
C PHE A 431 -41.49 6.22 13.08
N ASN A 432 -41.63 6.73 11.86
CA ASN A 432 -41.55 8.16 11.59
C ASN A 432 -42.92 8.84 11.74
N TYR A 433 -43.25 9.23 12.98
CA TYR A 433 -44.48 9.99 13.27
C TYR A 433 -44.48 11.42 12.72
N ASP A 434 -43.32 11.95 12.30
CA ASP A 434 -43.22 13.30 11.74
C ASP A 434 -43.73 13.37 10.29
N ASN A 435 -43.91 12.23 9.62
CA ASN A 435 -44.46 12.16 8.27
C ASN A 435 -45.99 12.03 8.33
N ALA A 436 -46.68 13.14 8.05
CA ALA A 436 -48.14 13.23 8.10
C ALA A 436 -48.86 12.26 7.15
N ASP A 437 -48.23 11.85 6.05
CA ASP A 437 -48.83 10.95 5.05
C ASP A 437 -48.93 9.51 5.56
N ILE A 438 -48.11 9.13 6.54
CA ILE A 438 -48.04 7.76 7.09
C ILE A 438 -48.43 7.67 8.56
N ALA A 439 -48.39 8.78 9.30
CA ALA A 439 -48.54 8.80 10.76
C ALA A 439 -49.82 8.09 11.26
N ASP A 440 -50.90 8.23 10.50
CA ASP A 440 -52.20 7.63 10.79
C ASP A 440 -52.60 6.49 9.82
N ASP A 441 -51.74 6.12 8.87
CA ASP A 441 -52.03 5.05 7.90
C ASP A 441 -51.90 3.66 8.56
N PRO A 442 -52.98 2.86 8.61
CA PRO A 442 -52.94 1.50 9.14
C PRO A 442 -51.99 0.56 8.39
N GLN A 443 -51.84 0.72 7.08
CA GLN A 443 -50.94 -0.11 6.26
C GLN A 443 -49.48 0.21 6.57
N ALA A 444 -49.14 1.49 6.74
CA ALA A 444 -47.79 1.91 7.12
C ALA A 444 -47.40 1.34 8.50
N LYS A 445 -48.32 1.37 9.47
CA LYS A 445 -48.12 0.74 10.78
C LYS A 445 -47.94 -0.77 10.68
N GLN A 446 -48.73 -1.45 9.85
CA GLN A 446 -48.57 -2.89 9.63
C GLN A 446 -47.19 -3.22 9.04
N ILE A 447 -46.75 -2.49 8.00
CA ILE A 447 -45.43 -2.68 7.40
C ILE A 447 -44.32 -2.44 8.44
N PHE A 448 -44.47 -1.42 9.29
CA PHE A 448 -43.53 -1.18 10.38
C PHE A 448 -43.48 -2.33 11.38
N GLU A 449 -44.62 -2.86 11.81
CA GLU A 449 -44.68 -4.02 12.71
C GLU A 449 -44.05 -5.27 12.08
N GLU A 450 -44.26 -5.50 10.77
CA GLU A 450 -43.60 -6.58 10.04
C GLU A 450 -42.07 -6.40 9.98
N LEU A 451 -41.59 -5.17 9.76
CA LEU A 451 -40.16 -4.86 9.84
C LEU A 451 -39.64 -5.04 11.27
N ARG A 452 -40.40 -4.63 12.28
CA ARG A 452 -40.02 -4.76 13.69
C ARG A 452 -39.93 -6.22 14.11
N ALA A 453 -40.86 -7.06 13.67
CA ALA A 453 -40.82 -8.50 13.89
C ALA A 453 -39.54 -9.12 13.30
N LYS A 454 -39.15 -8.73 12.08
CA LYS A 454 -37.88 -9.16 11.46
C LYS A 454 -36.63 -8.66 12.21
N TYR A 455 -36.71 -7.50 12.84
CA TYR A 455 -35.61 -6.98 13.66
C TYR A 455 -35.47 -7.79 14.95
N GLU A 456 -36.59 -8.10 15.60
CA GLU A 456 -36.64 -8.85 16.85
C GLU A 456 -36.30 -10.34 16.68
N ASP A 457 -36.62 -10.93 15.52
CA ASP A 457 -36.23 -12.30 15.18
C ASP A 457 -34.81 -12.43 14.56
N GLY A 458 -34.16 -11.30 14.27
CA GLY A 458 -32.80 -11.24 13.71
C GLY A 458 -32.69 -11.56 12.21
N THR A 459 -33.80 -11.58 11.46
CA THR A 459 -33.81 -11.90 10.01
C THR A 459 -33.80 -10.66 9.11
N ILE A 460 -33.90 -9.47 9.68
CA ILE A 460 -33.92 -8.22 8.90
C ILE A 460 -32.64 -8.02 8.08
N THR A 461 -32.82 -7.56 6.84
CA THR A 461 -31.72 -7.32 5.89
C THR A 461 -31.60 -5.85 5.51
N ALA A 462 -30.44 -5.44 5.00
CA ALA A 462 -30.26 -4.09 4.43
C ALA A 462 -31.32 -3.79 3.34
N SER A 463 -31.73 -4.81 2.58
CA SER A 463 -32.76 -4.68 1.55
C SER A 463 -34.13 -4.35 2.12
N ASP A 464 -34.46 -4.80 3.34
CA ASP A 464 -35.73 -4.47 3.98
C ASP A 464 -35.80 -2.98 4.36
N TYR A 465 -34.71 -2.41 4.90
CA TYR A 465 -34.61 -0.97 5.12
C TYR A 465 -34.74 -0.18 3.81
N LEU A 466 -34.02 -0.59 2.76
CA LEU A 466 -34.03 0.10 1.47
C LEU A 466 -35.40 0.07 0.76
N LYS A 467 -36.23 -0.95 1.03
CA LYS A 467 -37.60 -1.03 0.48
C LYS A 467 -38.52 0.02 1.08
N VAL A 468 -38.38 0.33 2.38
CA VAL A 468 -39.25 1.28 3.08
C VAL A 468 -38.71 2.73 3.03
N LYS A 469 -37.42 2.90 2.74
CA LYS A 469 -36.75 4.20 2.62
C LYS A 469 -37.49 5.21 1.72
N PRO A 470 -38.00 4.86 0.51
CA PRO A 470 -38.70 5.83 -0.35
C PRO A 470 -39.98 6.42 0.26
N TYR A 471 -40.57 5.73 1.23
CA TYR A 471 -41.81 6.13 1.90
C TYR A 471 -41.57 6.93 3.18
N ASP A 472 -40.30 7.20 3.52
CA ASP A 472 -39.91 7.88 4.77
C ASP A 472 -40.59 7.24 6.00
N LEU A 473 -40.68 5.90 6.02
CA LEU A 473 -41.44 5.13 7.02
C LEU A 473 -40.77 5.10 8.40
N ILE A 474 -39.43 5.06 8.41
CA ILE A 474 -38.63 4.76 9.61
C ILE A 474 -37.49 5.75 9.76
N ASN A 475 -37.12 6.03 11.02
CA ASN A 475 -35.90 6.73 11.40
C ASN A 475 -34.88 5.70 11.89
N VAL A 476 -33.76 5.55 11.20
CA VAL A 476 -32.72 4.56 11.50
C VAL A 476 -31.69 5.15 12.46
N GLN A 477 -31.36 4.42 13.52
CA GLN A 477 -30.32 4.84 14.45
C GLN A 477 -28.93 4.52 13.88
N LYS A 478 -27.98 5.46 14.05
CA LYS A 478 -26.59 5.21 13.68
C LYS A 478 -25.92 4.20 14.63
N PRO A 479 -24.85 3.52 14.17
CA PRO A 479 -24.00 2.75 15.06
C PRO A 479 -23.36 3.64 16.14
N SER A 480 -23.26 3.12 17.36
CA SER A 480 -22.55 3.75 18.45
C SER A 480 -21.03 3.79 18.19
N LEU A 481 -20.29 4.60 18.96
CA LEU A 481 -18.83 4.56 18.95
C LEU A 481 -18.31 3.16 19.35
N ALA A 482 -18.98 2.50 20.30
CA ALA A 482 -18.60 1.16 20.74
C ALA A 482 -18.69 0.13 19.59
N GLN A 483 -19.76 0.14 18.80
CA GLN A 483 -19.90 -0.74 17.63
C GLN A 483 -18.85 -0.45 16.56
N ASN A 484 -18.56 0.84 16.30
CA ASN A 484 -17.51 1.20 15.36
C ASN A 484 -16.11 0.76 15.83
N MET A 485 -15.85 0.83 17.14
CA MET A 485 -14.59 0.36 17.74
C MET A 485 -14.51 -1.16 17.82
N ASP A 486 -15.62 -1.84 18.03
CA ASP A 486 -15.69 -3.29 17.92
C ASP A 486 -15.31 -3.71 16.48
N TYR A 487 -15.96 -3.16 15.45
CA TYR A 487 -15.58 -3.42 14.05
C TYR A 487 -14.11 -3.12 13.74
N PHE A 488 -13.58 -2.00 14.25
CA PHE A 488 -12.17 -1.65 14.09
C PHE A 488 -11.24 -2.69 14.70
N ILE A 489 -11.53 -3.14 15.93
CA ILE A 489 -10.64 -4.02 16.68
C ILE A 489 -10.78 -5.46 16.21
N THR A 490 -12.00 -5.99 16.14
CA THR A 490 -12.25 -7.42 15.90
C THR A 490 -12.10 -7.78 14.43
N PHE A 491 -12.71 -7.01 13.51
CA PHE A 491 -12.58 -7.28 12.08
C PHE A 491 -11.35 -6.60 11.48
N GLN A 492 -11.27 -5.27 11.51
CA GLN A 492 -10.25 -4.56 10.72
C GLN A 492 -8.83 -4.82 11.23
N ASN A 493 -8.62 -4.97 12.53
CA ASN A 493 -7.31 -5.29 13.08
C ASN A 493 -7.15 -6.79 13.39
N GLY A 494 -8.15 -7.45 13.98
CA GLY A 494 -8.10 -8.86 14.34
C GLY A 494 -8.17 -9.79 13.13
N TYR A 495 -9.34 -9.85 12.49
CA TYR A 495 -9.58 -10.72 11.34
C TYR A 495 -8.73 -10.32 10.13
N TYR A 496 -8.53 -9.04 9.87
CA TYR A 496 -7.77 -8.61 8.71
C TYR A 496 -6.26 -8.61 9.01
N PHE A 497 -5.74 -7.62 9.76
CA PHE A 497 -4.29 -7.52 9.97
C PHE A 497 -3.65 -8.67 10.75
N VAL A 498 -4.14 -9.01 11.94
CA VAL A 498 -3.50 -10.01 12.80
C VAL A 498 -3.52 -11.40 12.15
N ARG A 499 -4.61 -11.74 11.44
CA ARG A 499 -4.66 -12.98 10.64
C ARG A 499 -3.54 -13.02 9.59
N TYR A 500 -3.33 -11.96 8.83
CA TYR A 500 -2.24 -11.89 7.85
C TYR A 500 -0.84 -11.85 8.51
N LEU A 501 -0.69 -11.20 9.67
CA LEU A 501 0.54 -11.30 10.46
C LEU A 501 0.83 -12.76 10.85
N PHE A 502 -0.20 -13.51 11.21
CA PHE A 502 -0.08 -14.92 11.58
C PHE A 502 0.10 -15.85 10.37
N TRP A 503 -0.49 -15.55 9.21
CA TRP A 503 -0.15 -16.24 7.96
C TRP A 503 1.36 -16.20 7.69
N ASN A 504 1.98 -15.04 7.93
CA ASN A 504 3.40 -14.85 7.68
C ASN A 504 4.29 -15.52 8.74
N PHE A 505 3.86 -15.65 10.02
CA PHE A 505 4.76 -16.03 11.13
C PHE A 505 4.27 -17.15 12.07
N VAL A 506 3.10 -17.71 11.83
CA VAL A 506 2.51 -18.82 12.60
C VAL A 506 2.09 -19.97 11.67
N GLY A 507 1.43 -19.65 10.56
CA GLY A 507 0.99 -20.60 9.54
C GLY A 507 -0.37 -20.23 8.95
N ARG A 508 -0.75 -20.89 7.85
CA ARG A 508 -1.96 -20.62 7.08
C ARG A 508 -2.78 -21.88 6.87
N GLN A 509 -4.11 -21.77 7.03
CA GLN A 509 -5.04 -22.87 6.84
C GLN A 509 -5.20 -23.24 5.36
N ASN A 510 -5.50 -22.23 4.53
CA ASN A 510 -5.58 -22.28 3.07
C ASN A 510 -5.63 -20.84 2.54
N ASP A 511 -5.56 -20.67 1.22
CA ASP A 511 -5.62 -19.39 0.50
C ASP A 511 -7.02 -19.06 -0.05
N LEU A 512 -8.07 -19.72 0.45
CA LEU A 512 -9.43 -19.44 0.03
C LEU A 512 -9.92 -18.14 0.66
N GLU A 513 -10.55 -17.28 -0.15
CA GLU A 513 -11.24 -16.07 0.31
C GLU A 513 -12.19 -16.45 1.45
N GLY A 514 -12.03 -15.82 2.62
CA GLY A 514 -12.78 -16.13 3.83
C GLY A 514 -13.81 -15.05 4.14
N SER A 515 -14.95 -15.47 4.68
CA SER A 515 -16.02 -14.63 5.21
C SER A 515 -16.28 -14.93 6.68
N THR A 516 -15.19 -15.07 7.46
CA THR A 516 -15.15 -15.47 8.89
C THR A 516 -15.54 -16.92 9.21
N GLU A 517 -15.64 -17.80 8.20
CA GLU A 517 -15.92 -19.22 8.44
C GLU A 517 -14.67 -19.97 8.89
N ASN A 518 -14.84 -21.01 9.72
CA ASN A 518 -13.74 -21.81 10.27
C ASN A 518 -12.97 -22.66 9.23
N THR A 519 -13.37 -22.65 7.95
CA THR A 519 -12.81 -23.51 6.90
C THR A 519 -12.07 -22.76 5.80
N ARG A 520 -12.09 -21.43 5.80
CA ARG A 520 -11.56 -20.61 4.70
C ARG A 520 -10.69 -19.48 5.24
N GLY A 521 -9.48 -19.39 4.73
CA GLY A 521 -8.60 -18.26 4.94
C GLY A 521 -8.11 -18.05 6.37
N ASN A 522 -8.22 -19.02 7.28
CA ASN A 522 -7.74 -18.85 8.66
C ASN A 522 -6.22 -19.03 8.79
N TRP A 523 -5.67 -18.66 9.93
CA TRP A 523 -4.29 -19.02 10.31
C TRP A 523 -4.32 -20.31 11.15
N ILE A 524 -3.29 -21.14 11.05
CA ILE A 524 -3.11 -22.32 11.92
C ILE A 524 -1.66 -22.39 12.40
N SER A 525 -1.45 -22.99 13.56
CA SER A 525 -0.12 -23.15 14.14
C SER A 525 0.56 -24.46 13.75
N GLY A 526 -0.22 -25.51 13.48
CA GLY A 526 0.25 -26.89 13.38
C GLY A 526 0.22 -27.67 14.69
N ILE A 527 -0.25 -27.06 15.77
CA ILE A 527 -0.43 -27.67 17.08
C ILE A 527 -1.93 -27.98 17.23
N SER A 528 -2.29 -29.26 17.12
CA SER A 528 -3.69 -29.70 17.00
C SER A 528 -4.61 -29.16 18.09
N PHE A 529 -4.22 -29.22 19.37
CA PHE A 529 -5.10 -28.73 20.45
C PHE A 529 -5.37 -27.23 20.40
N ILE A 530 -4.48 -26.43 19.80
CA ILE A 530 -4.68 -24.98 19.61
C ILE A 530 -5.57 -24.75 18.39
N ASP A 531 -5.22 -25.39 17.28
CA ASP A 531 -5.93 -25.21 16.00
C ASP A 531 -7.37 -25.73 16.09
N ASP A 532 -7.58 -26.87 16.74
CA ASP A 532 -8.89 -27.49 16.94
C ASP A 532 -9.77 -26.66 17.89
N ALA A 533 -9.18 -25.99 18.87
CA ALA A 533 -9.90 -25.11 19.79
C ALA A 533 -10.40 -23.83 19.12
N MET A 534 -9.69 -23.34 18.09
CA MET A 534 -10.09 -22.13 17.36
C MET A 534 -11.05 -22.45 16.20
N TRP A 535 -10.75 -23.49 15.43
CA TRP A 535 -11.38 -23.70 14.12
C TRP A 535 -12.12 -25.05 14.00
N GLY A 536 -12.10 -25.87 15.05
CA GLY A 536 -12.55 -27.26 14.99
C GLY A 536 -11.52 -28.20 14.37
N ASN A 537 -11.81 -29.50 14.37
CA ASN A 537 -10.86 -30.55 14.00
C ASN A 537 -10.28 -30.35 12.58
N GLN A 538 -9.01 -29.98 12.51
CA GLN A 538 -8.33 -29.72 11.23
C GLN A 538 -8.05 -31.01 10.44
N GLU A 539 -7.89 -32.15 11.10
CA GLU A 539 -7.73 -33.45 10.42
C GLU A 539 -9.01 -33.86 9.71
N ALA A 540 -10.17 -33.57 10.29
CA ALA A 540 -11.49 -33.85 9.73
C ALA A 540 -11.92 -32.86 8.63
N MET A 541 -11.11 -31.83 8.32
CA MET A 541 -11.46 -30.83 7.31
C MET A 541 -11.61 -31.48 5.91
N PRO A 542 -12.71 -31.19 5.19
CA PRO A 542 -12.95 -31.72 3.85
C PRO A 542 -11.82 -31.40 2.87
N ALA A 543 -11.55 -32.33 1.94
CA ALA A 543 -10.44 -32.21 0.98
C ALA A 543 -10.47 -30.92 0.15
N LYS A 544 -11.65 -30.39 -0.18
CA LYS A 544 -11.81 -29.14 -0.95
C LYS A 544 -11.25 -27.88 -0.26
N TYR A 545 -11.02 -27.93 1.05
CA TYR A 545 -10.46 -26.82 1.84
C TYR A 545 -8.98 -27.03 2.20
N LYS A 546 -8.40 -28.17 1.84
CA LYS A 546 -6.97 -28.48 2.04
C LYS A 546 -6.25 -28.33 0.70
N ASN A 547 -5.22 -27.50 0.67
CA ASN A 547 -4.43 -27.28 -0.53
C ASN A 547 -2.95 -27.03 -0.18
N GLU A 548 -2.12 -26.79 -1.20
CA GLU A 548 -0.68 -26.57 -1.05
C GLU A 548 -0.34 -25.34 -0.19
N SER A 549 -1.34 -24.46 0.01
CA SER A 549 -1.25 -23.23 0.79
C SER A 549 -1.37 -23.48 2.30
N THR A 550 -1.70 -24.71 2.73
CA THR A 550 -1.71 -25.12 4.14
C THR A 550 -0.29 -25.25 4.68
N VAL A 551 0.13 -24.33 5.55
CA VAL A 551 1.49 -24.30 6.14
C VAL A 551 1.46 -24.09 7.66
N LYS A 552 2.46 -24.64 8.37
CA LYS A 552 2.52 -24.75 9.83
C LYS A 552 3.90 -24.36 10.34
N PHE A 553 4.01 -23.22 11.02
CA PHE A 553 5.29 -22.72 11.54
C PHE A 553 5.45 -22.88 13.07
N PHE A 554 4.46 -23.48 13.75
CA PHE A 554 4.54 -23.86 15.17
C PHE A 554 4.90 -22.69 16.09
N PHE A 555 4.46 -21.48 15.74
CA PHE A 555 4.81 -20.22 16.41
C PHE A 555 6.31 -19.87 16.46
N LEU A 556 7.20 -20.64 15.83
CA LEU A 556 8.65 -20.42 15.96
C LEU A 556 9.09 -19.03 15.47
N PRO A 557 8.68 -18.55 14.27
CA PRO A 557 9.01 -17.20 13.84
C PRO A 557 8.38 -16.14 14.75
N LEU A 558 7.11 -16.30 15.15
CA LEU A 558 6.42 -15.38 16.05
C LEU A 558 7.15 -15.24 17.39
N ILE A 559 7.54 -16.36 18.02
CA ILE A 559 8.24 -16.37 19.31
C ILE A 559 9.59 -15.68 19.19
N LEU A 560 10.36 -15.92 18.12
CA LEU A 560 11.61 -15.20 17.86
C LEU A 560 11.36 -13.69 17.72
N GLY A 561 10.32 -13.29 16.99
CA GLY A 561 9.90 -11.90 16.85
C GLY A 561 9.56 -11.27 18.20
N LEU A 562 8.78 -11.94 19.04
CA LEU A 562 8.43 -11.44 20.38
C LEU A 562 9.66 -11.32 21.30
N ILE A 563 10.56 -12.31 21.27
CA ILE A 563 11.83 -12.23 22.02
C ILE A 563 12.62 -11.00 21.57
N GLY A 564 12.76 -10.77 20.26
CA GLY A 564 13.49 -9.62 19.74
C GLY A 564 12.82 -8.29 20.05
N PHE A 565 11.48 -8.23 19.98
CA PHE A 565 10.68 -7.07 20.35
C PHE A 565 10.99 -6.64 21.79
N PHE A 566 10.83 -7.56 22.76
CA PHE A 566 11.09 -7.26 24.16
C PHE A 566 12.58 -7.06 24.46
N PHE A 567 13.47 -7.77 23.77
CA PHE A 567 14.90 -7.59 23.92
C PHE A 567 15.35 -6.19 23.49
N GLN A 568 14.85 -5.69 22.37
CA GLN A 568 15.14 -4.34 21.89
C GLN A 568 14.50 -3.28 22.79
N LEU A 569 13.21 -3.45 23.14
CA LEU A 569 12.48 -2.54 24.03
C LEU A 569 13.25 -2.25 25.32
N ASN A 570 13.79 -3.30 25.94
CA ASN A 570 14.47 -3.21 27.24
C ASN A 570 15.91 -2.68 27.16
N ARG A 571 16.56 -2.69 25.97
CA ARG A 571 17.97 -2.30 25.82
C ARG A 571 18.19 -1.02 25.04
N ASP A 572 17.33 -0.74 24.08
CA ASP A 572 17.46 0.39 23.16
C ASP A 572 16.07 0.92 22.78
N PHE A 573 15.44 1.57 23.75
CA PHE A 573 14.10 2.14 23.60
C PHE A 573 13.99 3.10 22.40
N GLY A 574 15.03 3.89 22.12
CA GLY A 574 15.02 4.88 21.04
C GLY A 574 14.90 4.22 19.67
N ARG A 575 15.76 3.26 19.35
CA ARG A 575 15.70 2.53 18.06
C ARG A 575 14.53 1.55 18.03
N PHE A 576 14.13 0.99 19.17
CA PHE A 576 12.90 0.21 19.29
C PHE A 576 11.68 1.04 18.86
N TYR A 577 11.51 2.23 19.44
CA TYR A 577 10.38 3.10 19.12
C TYR A 577 10.40 3.58 17.66
N ALA A 578 11.58 3.77 17.07
CA ALA A 578 11.72 4.02 15.64
C ALA A 578 11.15 2.87 14.79
N MET A 579 11.50 1.62 15.10
CA MET A 579 10.95 0.45 14.39
C MET A 579 9.46 0.28 14.65
N LEU A 580 9.02 0.44 15.90
CA LEU A 580 7.60 0.39 16.29
C LEU A 580 6.76 1.41 15.51
N SER A 581 7.30 2.61 15.24
CA SER A 581 6.58 3.63 14.47
C SER A 581 6.24 3.18 13.06
N ILE A 582 7.17 2.52 12.36
CA ILE A 582 6.90 1.93 11.03
C ILE A 582 5.89 0.80 11.17
N PHE A 583 6.10 -0.11 12.14
CA PHE A 583 5.22 -1.25 12.35
C PHE A 583 3.76 -0.80 12.51
N ILE A 584 3.50 0.18 13.38
CA ILE A 584 2.14 0.70 13.64
C ILE A 584 1.57 1.44 12.44
N LEU A 585 2.36 2.31 11.80
CA LEU A 585 1.88 3.08 10.65
C LEU A 585 1.56 2.18 9.45
N MET A 586 2.37 1.15 9.21
CA MET A 586 2.18 0.19 8.11
C MET A 586 1.33 -1.03 8.48
N SER A 587 0.64 -1.00 9.64
CA SER A 587 -0.38 -1.98 10.02
C SER A 587 -1.70 -1.27 10.32
N VAL A 588 -1.94 -0.98 11.60
CA VAL A 588 -3.11 -0.30 12.14
C VAL A 588 -3.32 1.06 11.44
N GLY A 589 -2.24 1.79 11.14
CA GLY A 589 -2.29 3.10 10.48
C GLY A 589 -2.84 3.04 9.06
N ILE A 590 -2.41 2.07 8.25
CA ILE A 590 -2.94 1.86 6.89
C ILE A 590 -4.41 1.45 6.97
N ILE A 591 -4.78 0.51 7.84
CA ILE A 591 -6.17 0.08 8.02
C ILE A 591 -7.07 1.23 8.48
N PHE A 592 -6.58 2.03 9.42
CA PHE A 592 -7.25 3.22 9.88
C PHE A 592 -7.48 4.18 8.70
N TYR A 593 -6.44 4.43 7.90
CA TYR A 593 -6.52 5.33 6.77
C TYR A 593 -7.43 4.80 5.65
N THR A 594 -7.33 3.54 5.24
CA THR A 594 -8.04 3.00 4.07
C THR A 594 -9.48 2.58 4.36
N GLY A 595 -9.87 2.42 5.62
CA GLY A 595 -11.26 2.09 5.92
C GLY A 595 -11.70 0.71 5.44
N VAL A 596 -10.80 -0.29 5.48
CA VAL A 596 -11.01 -1.66 4.96
C VAL A 596 -12.43 -2.18 5.21
N LYS A 597 -13.08 -2.66 4.15
CA LYS A 597 -14.47 -3.11 4.17
C LYS A 597 -14.55 -4.64 4.32
N PRO A 598 -15.66 -5.19 4.84
CA PRO A 598 -15.81 -6.63 4.96
C PRO A 598 -16.01 -7.30 3.61
N PHE A 599 -15.17 -8.32 3.36
CA PHE A 599 -15.28 -9.26 2.23
C PHE A 599 -15.19 -8.56 0.87
N GLU A 600 -14.17 -7.71 0.70
CA GLU A 600 -13.80 -7.18 -0.61
C GLU A 600 -13.40 -8.33 -1.56
N PRO A 601 -13.55 -8.19 -2.89
CA PRO A 601 -13.18 -9.26 -3.84
C PRO A 601 -11.72 -9.73 -3.79
N ARG A 602 -10.84 -8.91 -3.19
CA ARG A 602 -9.49 -9.26 -2.79
C ARG A 602 -9.07 -8.42 -1.60
N GLU A 603 -8.61 -9.10 -0.57
CA GLU A 603 -7.96 -8.45 0.56
C GLU A 603 -6.53 -8.01 0.15
N ARG A 604 -6.20 -6.77 0.49
CA ARG A 604 -4.95 -6.07 0.13
C ARG A 604 -3.87 -6.24 1.20
N ASP A 605 -3.50 -7.47 1.50
CA ASP A 605 -2.52 -7.80 2.54
C ASP A 605 -1.11 -7.24 2.25
N TYR A 606 -0.75 -7.17 0.96
CA TYR A 606 0.47 -6.54 0.45
C TYR A 606 0.66 -5.08 0.89
N ALA A 607 -0.41 -4.34 1.18
CA ALA A 607 -0.30 -2.98 1.73
C ALA A 607 0.35 -2.97 3.14
N MET A 608 0.27 -4.08 3.88
CA MET A 608 0.79 -4.23 5.24
C MET A 608 2.19 -4.85 5.28
N VAL A 609 2.79 -5.16 4.13
CA VAL A 609 4.08 -5.88 4.03
C VAL A 609 5.22 -5.18 4.78
N GLY A 610 5.17 -3.84 4.87
CA GLY A 610 6.14 -3.06 5.63
C GLY A 610 6.09 -3.30 7.14
N SER A 611 4.95 -3.71 7.70
CA SER A 611 4.87 -4.15 9.10
C SER A 611 5.52 -5.54 9.28
N PHE A 612 5.35 -6.44 8.31
CA PHE A 612 5.99 -7.77 8.32
C PHE A 612 7.51 -7.66 8.17
N TYR A 613 7.98 -6.70 7.37
CA TYR A 613 9.40 -6.32 7.28
C TYR A 613 9.96 -5.93 8.66
N VAL A 614 9.27 -5.08 9.41
CA VAL A 614 9.71 -4.70 10.77
C VAL A 614 9.64 -5.88 11.73
N PHE A 615 8.60 -6.72 11.64
CA PHE A 615 8.51 -7.90 12.47
C PHE A 615 9.69 -8.86 12.23
N ALA A 616 10.14 -9.01 10.98
CA ALA A 616 11.33 -9.78 10.63
C ALA A 616 12.63 -9.20 11.19
N ILE A 617 12.72 -7.87 11.35
CA ILE A 617 13.82 -7.25 12.11
C ILE A 617 13.83 -7.82 13.53
N TRP A 618 12.68 -7.84 14.20
CA TRP A 618 12.58 -8.41 15.54
C TRP A 618 12.87 -9.91 15.58
N ILE A 619 12.50 -10.69 14.56
CA ILE A 619 12.90 -12.10 14.46
C ILE A 619 14.44 -12.22 14.50
N GLY A 620 15.13 -11.40 13.70
CA GLY A 620 16.59 -11.35 13.70
C GLY A 620 17.16 -10.93 15.05
N LEU A 621 16.61 -9.89 15.67
CA LEU A 621 17.02 -9.47 17.02
C LEU A 621 16.78 -10.56 18.07
N GLY A 622 15.71 -11.35 17.95
CA GLY A 622 15.40 -12.46 18.84
C GLY A 622 16.39 -13.62 18.71
N ALA A 623 16.74 -13.99 17.47
CA ALA A 623 17.82 -14.93 17.21
C ALA A 623 19.16 -14.42 17.80
N GLY A 624 19.47 -13.14 17.61
CA GLY A 624 20.62 -12.48 18.21
C GLY A 624 20.60 -12.52 19.75
N ALA A 625 19.44 -12.33 20.38
CA ALA A 625 19.27 -12.41 21.83
C ALA A 625 19.56 -13.81 22.37
N ILE A 626 19.05 -14.86 21.71
CA ILE A 626 19.29 -16.25 22.08
C ILE A 626 20.78 -16.59 21.98
N LEU A 627 21.42 -16.23 20.86
CA LEU A 627 22.85 -16.49 20.65
C LEU A 627 23.71 -15.69 21.64
N TRP A 628 23.34 -14.46 21.95
CA TRP A 628 24.01 -13.65 22.96
C TRP A 628 23.86 -14.26 24.36
N LEU A 629 22.67 -14.75 24.73
CA LEU A 629 22.43 -15.44 26.00
C LEU A 629 23.26 -16.74 26.09
N LEU A 630 23.27 -17.54 25.03
CA LEU A 630 24.08 -18.76 24.96
C LEU A 630 25.55 -18.44 25.15
N GLN A 631 26.06 -17.41 24.46
CA GLN A 631 27.44 -16.97 24.59
C GLN A 631 27.80 -16.56 26.02
N SER A 632 26.88 -15.92 26.74
CA SER A 632 27.13 -15.52 28.14
C SER A 632 27.30 -16.71 29.08
N LYS A 633 26.68 -17.85 28.75
CA LYS A 633 26.75 -19.10 29.54
C LYS A 633 27.83 -20.05 29.06
N VAL A 634 28.06 -20.11 27.74
CA VAL A 634 28.96 -21.05 27.07
C VAL A 634 29.93 -20.26 26.19
N LYS A 635 31.18 -20.14 26.63
CA LYS A 635 32.25 -19.41 25.92
C LYS A 635 32.87 -20.24 24.78
N SER A 636 32.05 -20.75 23.87
CA SER A 636 32.50 -21.57 22.73
C SER A 636 31.94 -21.06 21.40
N ASN A 637 32.83 -20.78 20.44
CA ASN A 637 32.43 -20.48 19.06
C ASN A 637 31.63 -21.60 18.41
N ALA A 638 32.03 -22.85 18.64
CA ALA A 638 31.35 -24.01 18.05
C ALA A 638 29.90 -24.10 18.53
N ALA A 639 29.66 -23.85 19.83
CA ALA A 639 28.30 -23.85 20.39
C ALA A 639 27.41 -22.77 19.76
N ASN A 640 27.93 -21.55 19.56
CA ASN A 640 27.19 -20.47 18.89
C ASN A 640 26.93 -20.77 17.40
N ILE A 641 27.88 -21.37 16.69
CA ILE A 641 27.68 -21.77 15.29
C ILE A 641 26.58 -22.83 15.21
N VAL A 642 26.65 -23.87 16.05
CA VAL A 642 25.62 -24.93 16.09
C VAL A 642 24.24 -24.34 16.41
N ALA A 643 24.13 -23.48 17.42
CA ALA A 643 22.88 -22.81 17.74
C ALA A 643 22.37 -21.91 16.60
N GLY A 644 23.27 -21.19 15.93
CA GLY A 644 22.93 -20.38 14.75
C GLY A 644 22.39 -21.22 13.60
N VAL A 645 23.01 -22.38 13.33
CA VAL A 645 22.55 -23.35 12.32
C VAL A 645 21.19 -23.94 12.69
N VAL A 646 20.96 -24.26 13.97
CA VAL A 646 19.65 -24.73 14.44
C VAL A 646 18.58 -23.64 14.24
N LEU A 647 18.89 -22.38 14.54
CA LEU A 647 17.97 -21.26 14.32
C LEU A 647 17.68 -21.01 12.84
N LEU A 648 18.62 -21.28 11.93
CA LEU A 648 18.36 -21.26 10.49
C LEU A 648 17.33 -22.32 10.05
N GLY A 649 17.09 -23.35 10.85
CA GLY A 649 16.00 -24.31 10.61
C GLY A 649 14.62 -23.64 10.53
N VAL A 650 14.40 -22.52 11.23
CA VAL A 650 13.13 -21.79 11.22
C VAL A 650 12.82 -21.20 9.83
N PRO A 651 13.67 -20.34 9.24
CA PRO A 651 13.40 -19.84 7.90
C PRO A 651 13.43 -20.94 6.83
N PHE A 652 14.28 -21.96 6.96
CA PHE A 652 14.27 -23.07 5.99
C PHE A 652 12.94 -23.84 6.03
N MET A 653 12.38 -24.09 7.21
CA MET A 653 11.04 -24.67 7.35
C MET A 653 9.98 -23.81 6.67
N MET A 654 10.04 -22.48 6.85
CA MET A 654 9.14 -21.55 6.15
C MET A 654 9.30 -21.68 4.63
N GLY A 655 10.55 -21.64 4.14
CA GLY A 655 10.87 -21.77 2.72
C GLY A 655 10.34 -23.06 2.11
N PHE A 656 10.59 -24.21 2.72
CA PHE A 656 10.12 -25.51 2.22
C PHE A 656 8.60 -25.62 2.19
N GLN A 657 7.90 -25.12 3.21
CA GLN A 657 6.45 -25.20 3.26
C GLN A 657 5.77 -24.20 2.32
N ASN A 658 6.33 -23.00 2.13
CA ASN A 658 5.78 -21.99 1.25
C ASN A 658 6.18 -22.15 -0.22
N TYR A 659 7.17 -22.98 -0.55
CA TYR A 659 7.72 -23.07 -1.90
C TYR A 659 6.66 -23.39 -2.97
N ASN A 660 5.88 -24.47 -2.78
CA ASN A 660 4.95 -24.94 -3.80
C ASN A 660 3.85 -23.91 -4.11
N VAL A 661 3.23 -23.34 -3.07
CA VAL A 661 2.16 -22.34 -3.23
C VAL A 661 2.66 -21.04 -3.88
N HIS A 662 3.92 -20.65 -3.65
CA HIS A 662 4.50 -19.45 -4.28
C HIS A 662 5.17 -19.74 -5.62
N ASN A 663 5.29 -21.01 -6.01
CA ASN A 663 5.88 -21.36 -7.27
C ASN A 663 4.89 -21.14 -8.42
N ARG A 664 5.06 -20.03 -9.15
CA ARG A 664 4.15 -19.63 -10.23
C ARG A 664 4.62 -20.00 -11.63
N HIS A 665 5.71 -20.76 -11.78
CA HIS A 665 6.29 -21.08 -13.10
C HIS A 665 5.33 -21.75 -14.09
N ASN A 666 4.26 -22.40 -13.60
CA ASN A 666 3.23 -23.03 -14.43
C ASN A 666 1.86 -22.33 -14.33
N ARG A 667 1.80 -21.08 -13.87
CA ARG A 667 0.56 -20.31 -13.82
C ARG A 667 0.39 -19.50 -15.10
N TYR A 668 -0.64 -19.85 -15.87
CA TYR A 668 -0.99 -19.21 -17.14
C TYR A 668 -2.42 -18.68 -17.16
N THR A 669 -3.19 -18.83 -16.07
CA THR A 669 -4.64 -18.60 -16.05
C THR A 669 -5.04 -17.21 -16.53
N SER A 670 -4.35 -16.14 -16.10
CA SER A 670 -4.65 -14.77 -16.52
C SER A 670 -4.37 -14.56 -18.00
N TYR A 671 -3.23 -15.07 -18.49
CA TYR A 671 -2.86 -15.03 -19.90
C TYR A 671 -3.84 -15.83 -20.78
N ASP A 672 -4.10 -17.09 -20.42
CA ASP A 672 -5.00 -17.98 -21.16
C ASP A 672 -6.43 -17.42 -21.20
N TYR A 673 -6.87 -16.78 -20.12
CA TYR A 673 -8.15 -16.07 -20.06
C TYR A 673 -8.21 -14.93 -21.09
N GLY A 674 -7.27 -13.99 -21.04
CA GLY A 674 -7.21 -12.87 -21.98
C GLY A 674 -7.07 -13.33 -23.44
N TYR A 675 -6.20 -14.32 -23.69
CA TYR A 675 -5.98 -14.89 -25.01
C TYR A 675 -7.24 -15.57 -25.55
N SER A 676 -7.91 -16.39 -24.74
CA SER A 676 -9.10 -17.14 -25.15
C SER A 676 -10.27 -16.21 -25.48
N ILE A 677 -10.46 -15.14 -24.69
CA ILE A 677 -11.44 -14.10 -24.97
C ILE A 677 -11.14 -13.47 -26.33
N LEU A 678 -9.96 -12.88 -26.49
CA LEU A 678 -9.59 -12.14 -27.71
C LEU A 678 -9.62 -13.02 -28.96
N LYS A 679 -9.12 -14.26 -28.87
CA LYS A 679 -9.07 -15.20 -30.01
C LYS A 679 -10.46 -15.55 -30.55
N SER A 680 -11.45 -15.66 -29.66
CA SER A 680 -12.80 -16.10 -30.02
C SER A 680 -13.62 -15.04 -30.79
N LEU A 681 -13.21 -13.77 -30.72
CA LEU A 681 -13.98 -12.66 -31.27
C LEU A 681 -13.83 -12.53 -32.79
N PRO A 682 -14.86 -12.12 -33.54
CA PRO A 682 -14.73 -11.71 -34.94
C PRO A 682 -13.73 -10.56 -35.15
N LYS A 683 -13.25 -10.40 -36.37
CA LYS A 683 -12.35 -9.29 -36.73
C LYS A 683 -13.07 -7.94 -36.57
N ASN A 684 -12.38 -6.93 -36.03
CA ASN A 684 -12.90 -5.58 -35.77
C ASN A 684 -14.08 -5.51 -34.78
N ASP A 685 -14.23 -6.50 -33.90
CA ASP A 685 -15.31 -6.52 -32.92
C ASP A 685 -15.09 -5.54 -31.76
N ILE A 686 -16.14 -5.24 -31.01
CA ILE A 686 -16.10 -4.42 -29.80
C ILE A 686 -16.38 -5.32 -28.58
N LEU A 687 -15.39 -5.45 -27.71
CA LEU A 687 -15.48 -6.21 -26.47
C LEU A 687 -15.79 -5.28 -25.30
N PHE A 688 -16.92 -5.51 -24.62
CA PHE A 688 -17.23 -4.87 -23.35
C PHE A 688 -16.72 -5.72 -22.19
N VAL A 689 -15.92 -5.12 -21.30
CA VAL A 689 -15.35 -5.75 -20.10
C VAL A 689 -15.78 -5.00 -18.84
N TYR A 690 -15.73 -5.67 -17.69
CA TYR A 690 -16.18 -5.10 -16.41
C TYR A 690 -15.09 -5.17 -15.33
N GLY A 691 -14.54 -4.01 -14.95
CA GLY A 691 -13.53 -3.93 -13.90
C GLY A 691 -12.16 -4.49 -14.29
N ASP A 692 -11.30 -4.66 -13.30
CA ASP A 692 -9.84 -4.79 -13.50
C ASP A 692 -9.45 -6.16 -14.07
N ASN A 693 -9.97 -7.25 -13.50
CA ASN A 693 -9.61 -8.62 -13.88
C ASN A 693 -10.07 -9.02 -15.29
N ASP A 694 -11.08 -8.35 -15.84
CA ASP A 694 -11.53 -8.56 -17.22
C ASP A 694 -10.79 -7.64 -18.21
N THR A 695 -10.29 -6.50 -17.74
CA THR A 695 -9.68 -5.47 -18.58
C THR A 695 -8.18 -5.67 -18.73
N TYR A 696 -7.47 -5.78 -17.62
CA TYR A 696 -6.01 -5.73 -17.62
C TYR A 696 -5.33 -6.92 -18.31
N PRO A 697 -5.82 -8.17 -18.21
CA PRO A 697 -5.27 -9.29 -18.99
C PRO A 697 -5.40 -9.07 -20.50
N VAL A 698 -6.54 -8.54 -20.95
CA VAL A 698 -6.82 -8.28 -22.35
C VAL A 698 -5.95 -7.13 -22.87
N TRP A 699 -5.87 -6.02 -22.13
CA TRP A 699 -4.98 -4.92 -22.45
C TRP A 699 -3.52 -5.35 -22.46
N ALA A 700 -3.07 -6.15 -21.50
CA ALA A 700 -1.70 -6.64 -21.44
C ALA A 700 -1.28 -7.37 -22.72
N ILE A 701 -2.13 -8.25 -23.24
CA ILE A 701 -1.86 -8.97 -24.48
C ILE A 701 -1.84 -8.03 -25.70
N GLN A 702 -2.81 -7.13 -25.81
CA GLN A 702 -2.85 -6.17 -26.92
C GLN A 702 -1.64 -5.22 -26.88
N GLU A 703 -1.23 -4.80 -25.69
CA GLU A 703 -0.13 -3.86 -25.52
C GLU A 703 1.23 -4.55 -25.67
N THR A 704 1.48 -5.68 -25.04
CA THR A 704 2.80 -6.33 -25.12
C THR A 704 3.00 -7.07 -26.44
N GLU A 705 2.00 -7.82 -26.89
CA GLU A 705 2.13 -8.79 -27.99
C GLU A 705 1.49 -8.33 -29.31
N ARG A 706 0.69 -7.25 -29.29
CA ARG A 706 -0.13 -6.81 -30.45
C ARG A 706 -1.12 -7.87 -30.93
N PHE A 707 -1.47 -8.82 -30.07
CA PHE A 707 -2.42 -9.87 -30.43
C PHE A 707 -3.85 -9.32 -30.40
N ARG A 708 -4.59 -9.52 -31.50
CA ARG A 708 -5.95 -9.00 -31.69
C ARG A 708 -6.08 -7.50 -31.41
N ASP A 709 -5.08 -6.72 -31.81
CA ASP A 709 -5.09 -5.26 -31.75
C ASP A 709 -6.07 -4.61 -32.75
N ASP A 710 -6.87 -5.43 -33.45
CA ASP A 710 -8.04 -5.07 -34.25
C ASP A 710 -9.35 -5.00 -33.44
N VAL A 711 -9.41 -5.64 -32.26
CA VAL A 711 -10.59 -5.62 -31.39
C VAL A 711 -10.55 -4.40 -30.47
N LYS A 712 -11.67 -3.68 -30.39
CA LYS A 712 -11.79 -2.53 -29.48
C LYS A 712 -12.29 -2.98 -28.12
N VAL A 713 -11.52 -2.73 -27.06
CA VAL A 713 -11.90 -3.08 -25.69
C VAL A 713 -12.48 -1.85 -24.98
N VAL A 714 -13.67 -2.00 -24.42
CA VAL A 714 -14.39 -0.95 -23.68
C VAL A 714 -14.63 -1.43 -22.26
N ASN A 715 -13.96 -0.80 -21.30
CA ASN A 715 -14.26 -1.04 -19.90
C ASN A 715 -15.52 -0.26 -19.51
N PHE A 716 -16.58 -0.98 -19.16
CA PHE A 716 -17.88 -0.41 -18.85
C PHE A 716 -17.87 0.50 -17.60
N THR A 717 -17.05 0.21 -16.59
CA THR A 717 -16.98 1.04 -15.37
C THR A 717 -16.29 2.37 -15.67
N LEU A 718 -15.29 2.35 -16.55
CA LEU A 718 -14.55 3.53 -16.98
C LEU A 718 -15.32 4.35 -18.04
N ALA A 719 -16.16 3.72 -18.86
CA ALA A 719 -16.94 4.38 -19.92
C ALA A 719 -17.93 5.44 -19.42
N SER A 720 -18.17 5.50 -18.10
CA SER A 720 -18.93 6.57 -17.44
C SER A 720 -18.15 7.90 -17.34
N THR A 721 -16.84 7.88 -17.57
CA THR A 721 -15.95 9.04 -17.43
C THR A 721 -15.70 9.74 -18.77
N PRO A 722 -15.63 11.08 -18.81
CA PRO A 722 -15.38 11.81 -20.07
C PRO A 722 -14.09 11.41 -20.77
N TRP A 723 -12.99 11.27 -20.02
CA TRP A 723 -11.69 10.89 -20.58
C TRP A 723 -11.76 9.53 -21.28
N ASN A 724 -12.39 8.52 -20.66
CA ASN A 724 -12.48 7.17 -21.24
C ASN A 724 -13.32 7.16 -22.53
N LEU A 725 -14.45 7.89 -22.55
CA LEU A 725 -15.28 8.05 -23.74
C LEU A 725 -14.47 8.61 -24.92
N ASP A 726 -13.58 9.56 -24.66
CA ASP A 726 -12.73 10.11 -25.71
C ASP A 726 -11.58 9.17 -26.10
N GLN A 727 -11.19 8.22 -25.25
CA GLN A 727 -10.24 7.15 -25.65
C GLN A 727 -10.88 6.10 -26.55
N VAL A 728 -12.11 5.69 -26.26
CA VAL A 728 -12.78 4.64 -27.04
C VAL A 728 -13.19 5.13 -28.43
N LYS A 729 -13.45 6.44 -28.62
CA LYS A 729 -13.70 7.05 -29.95
C LYS A 729 -12.47 7.11 -30.85
N ARG A 730 -11.26 6.96 -30.29
CA ARG A 730 -10.02 7.02 -31.06
C ARG A 730 -9.72 5.65 -31.67
N ARG A 731 -9.10 5.67 -32.85
CA ARG A 731 -8.47 4.48 -33.41
C ARG A 731 -7.29 4.10 -32.51
N THR A 732 -7.26 2.85 -32.05
CA THR A 732 -6.15 2.28 -31.29
C THR A 732 -5.55 1.15 -32.11
N TYR A 733 -4.33 1.34 -32.61
CA TYR A 733 -3.69 0.37 -33.51
C TYR A 733 -4.56 0.03 -34.74
N ASN A 734 -5.01 -1.21 -34.87
CA ASN A 734 -5.86 -1.66 -35.95
C ASN A 734 -7.35 -1.59 -35.60
N ALA A 735 -7.71 -1.44 -34.33
CA ALA A 735 -9.08 -1.28 -33.86
C ALA A 735 -9.61 0.12 -34.20
N ALA A 736 -10.77 0.16 -34.86
CA ALA A 736 -11.48 1.40 -35.14
C ALA A 736 -11.98 2.06 -33.84
N GLY A 737 -12.20 3.38 -33.90
CA GLY A 737 -12.94 4.08 -32.86
C GLY A 737 -14.42 3.74 -32.90
N ILE A 738 -15.09 3.90 -31.75
CA ILE A 738 -16.54 3.71 -31.59
C ILE A 738 -17.30 4.99 -31.89
#